data_AF-A0AA40VUP0-F1
#
_entry.id   AF-A0AA40VUP0-F1
#
_cell.length_a   1.000
_cell.length_b   1.000
_cell.length_c   1.000
_cell.angle_alpha   90.00
_cell.angle_beta   90.00
_cell.angle_gamma   90.00
#
_symmetry.space_group_name_H-M   'P 1'
#
loop_
_entity.id
_entity.type
_entity.pdbx_description
1 polymer ?
#
loop_
_entity_poly.entity_id
_entity_poly.type
_entity_poly.pdbx_seq_one_letter_code
_entity_poly.pdbx_strand_id
1 'polypeptide(L)'
;MSQLQQINNSVPAQSADKSETFSAALTEQELIEDRKIKFAFNATGRNKDWDFKKLAANFQDTEGTLGDVQKHIKAGHAICAGLLGGKWRSKANVHGSQWLLLDIDNSSIARDAYDKPILDEHGNSIKVYDHQLTIEEALVHPFIQKHCALMYTTVSHKSDWHKFRLVFPLPQYVQGADTVEACTRFLMQQLPHDPACKDASRVFYGSTEAEFPLVNPQATLPKEWVSEAITIAQQEREEYQRRIQEIESRRQQWREISDVEGWDIDKLIQQALSLIPPRTPGSGNYDECRQVLMALVNHYGPSEAEIIAEQWSPSIKGTTWNIHAKIRSFRRRGITIGTLFHIAKQYGFRFPTRQYESYQPHIGIISREQWELGRIREDLSSFQNLLKQAIAPIAEVFKGFKAPPSPKPEADTNRPSLNVIIYKRGNIPLKSSVVGDISISCQPSEHIAAWVEAVSKGWTQILDNSHPGLGKSYNAGQLTAALFGVDKLIYQDANHRNPSTLPIETNFVDLPVRHNGFKLDSTRKTPTGSDFQLWTQAGETADTDGNCHRTYLFSAFRNKNFTSLDFEESGISPICGGCSLKNQCRFASGDGFGFRFQKRTVIQQNSELRAHPDSTPVTLTNAADQTFTVGRLWEEAGTLIKPVRSLDVNRSDFETTVGQLVLLEPNLLSQLQPALKILHQLFTQQLKPNSRFGFDDASIRALLGKFPTGLDIEAIRQALEPDLTFLEDLDSIDTSKDKQLSKSAAARYASKKLVKDSARSAGKEFLDLPNYWLPDFLLAWKGDGSFQCQWGVLSIYRLNPKHQDLANSAVFNIYLDATFKSQQLKLKLGINDSVLTIEQQRPDYGNLKVINVTGLGKLPKNRSLPLSARVNALKETLKKLCPTLGIIDWKQIATQAEGRTEYGHFVDGRGVNRFSDVCAIASFGIPYQNIGVLAAQYQVMTGERVNLEDENSTFQKYLKDLIHAEIIQEIGRLRSHRRPNQPLTFYFCADYDIAFLLNELPGVKLESVDAFQLCPEAGNASEQTGHAIVNALKSLWQSQQKITQPAIANIAEISQAWVSRFTQRWGGWQHFKKLLLLLLDSLYSGSNKNLADLADDEKWLVREYFPMLITESESSPQTVLDEMAQVAQIIGSRAIRQVILSLRPQVRAYLLMAFVSCLPSEVYLNDCVQTTFLTVPSS
;
A
#
# COMPACT_ATOMS: atom_id res chain seq x y z
N MET A 1 3.06 -57.65 20.41
CA MET A 1 2.83 -58.00 21.83
C MET A 1 4.05 -57.57 22.63
N SER A 2 3.83 -57.21 23.90
CA SER A 2 4.75 -56.60 24.88
C SER A 2 4.60 -55.07 25.00
N GLN A 3 4.03 -54.68 26.15
CA GLN A 3 3.48 -53.40 26.62
C GLN A 3 4.56 -52.32 26.83
N LEU A 4 4.36 -51.08 26.35
CA LEU A 4 3.71 -49.93 27.02
C LEU A 4 4.40 -49.49 28.32
N GLN A 5 5.17 -48.40 28.24
CA GLN A 5 5.59 -47.57 29.37
C GLN A 5 5.06 -46.15 29.20
N GLN A 6 4.35 -45.70 30.24
CA GLN A 6 3.71 -44.40 30.40
C GLN A 6 4.70 -43.37 30.98
N ILE A 7 4.56 -42.12 30.57
CA ILE A 7 4.93 -40.94 31.38
C ILE A 7 3.68 -40.08 31.45
N ASN A 8 3.10 -39.96 32.65
CA ASN A 8 2.03 -39.04 32.98
C ASN A 8 2.48 -38.18 34.16
N ASN A 9 2.57 -36.87 33.92
CA ASN A 9 2.66 -35.84 34.95
C ASN A 9 1.26 -35.27 35.19
N SER A 10 0.78 -35.29 36.45
CA SER A 10 -0.15 -34.29 37.00
C SER A 10 -0.35 -34.53 38.51
N VAL A 11 0.03 -33.54 39.37
CA VAL A 11 -0.89 -32.61 40.11
C VAL A 11 -1.27 -33.21 41.51
N PRO A 12 -1.72 -32.50 42.58
CA PRO A 12 -1.81 -31.07 42.93
C PRO A 12 -1.28 -30.68 44.36
N ALA A 13 -1.41 -29.38 44.68
CA ALA A 13 -2.13 -28.83 45.86
C ALA A 13 -1.38 -28.12 47.02
N GLN A 14 -1.91 -26.92 47.30
CA GLN A 14 -2.16 -26.26 48.60
C GLN A 14 -1.08 -25.38 49.29
N SER A 15 -1.30 -24.06 49.10
CA SER A 15 -1.41 -22.96 50.08
C SER A 15 -1.06 -23.19 51.57
N ALA A 16 -0.25 -22.27 52.13
CA ALA A 16 -0.61 -21.27 53.17
C ALA A 16 0.53 -21.00 54.18
N ASP A 17 1.17 -19.83 54.03
CA ASP A 17 1.29 -18.75 55.03
C ASP A 17 1.72 -19.07 56.48
N LYS A 18 2.91 -18.59 56.92
CA LYS A 18 3.09 -17.44 57.85
C LYS A 18 4.47 -17.34 58.52
N SER A 19 4.90 -16.08 58.61
CA SER A 19 5.71 -15.38 59.64
C SER A 19 7.10 -15.90 60.03
N GLU A 20 8.11 -15.04 59.90
CA GLU A 20 8.93 -14.48 61.01
C GLU A 20 10.05 -13.58 60.45
N THR A 21 9.93 -12.27 60.66
CA THR A 21 10.78 -11.39 61.50
C THR A 21 12.25 -11.21 61.11
N PHE A 22 12.55 -9.96 60.74
CA PHE A 22 13.86 -9.35 60.53
C PHE A 22 14.69 -9.21 61.82
N SER A 23 16.00 -9.51 61.75
CA SER A 23 17.03 -8.59 62.26
C SER A 23 18.41 -8.81 61.64
N ALA A 24 18.90 -7.76 60.97
CA ALA A 24 20.27 -7.26 60.83
C ALA A 24 21.49 -8.19 60.94
N ALA A 25 22.28 -8.23 59.86
CA ALA A 25 23.74 -8.15 59.94
C ALA A 25 24.30 -7.52 58.65
N LEU A 26 24.89 -6.33 58.80
CA LEU A 26 25.80 -5.74 57.82
C LEU A 26 27.01 -6.65 57.67
N THR A 27 27.36 -7.05 56.46
CA THR A 27 28.73 -7.52 56.17
C THR A 27 29.09 -7.27 54.71
N GLU A 28 30.07 -6.38 54.58
CA GLU A 28 31.14 -6.31 53.57
C GLU A 28 30.77 -6.34 52.08
N GLN A 29 30.88 -5.14 51.50
CA GLN A 29 31.06 -4.86 50.08
C GLN A 29 32.25 -5.64 49.51
N GLU A 30 31.99 -6.68 48.72
CA GLU A 30 32.90 -7.04 47.64
C GLU A 30 32.70 -6.04 46.49
N LEU A 31 33.80 -5.35 46.14
CA LEU A 31 33.90 -4.38 45.06
C LEU A 31 33.56 -5.03 43.71
N ILE A 32 32.32 -4.88 43.28
CA ILE A 32 31.90 -5.05 41.89
C ILE A 32 32.42 -3.83 41.13
N GLU A 33 33.18 -4.03 40.05
CA GLU A 33 33.60 -2.94 39.16
C GLU A 33 32.35 -2.18 38.66
N ASP A 34 32.14 -0.97 39.18
CA ASP A 34 31.00 -0.15 38.83
C ASP A 34 31.07 0.26 37.35
N ARG A 35 30.03 -0.10 36.60
CA ARG A 35 29.83 0.31 35.21
C ARG A 35 29.86 1.85 35.13
N LYS A 36 30.86 2.39 34.42
CA LYS A 36 30.94 3.84 34.13
C LYS A 36 29.88 4.24 33.10
N ILE A 37 29.22 5.36 33.36
CA ILE A 37 28.22 5.97 32.49
C ILE A 37 28.55 7.43 32.23
N LYS A 38 28.22 7.92 31.03
CA LYS A 38 28.35 9.33 30.65
C LYS A 38 27.10 10.10 31.05
N PHE A 39 27.30 11.20 31.76
CA PHE A 39 26.22 12.09 32.18
C PHE A 39 26.64 13.55 32.15
N ALA A 40 25.66 14.45 32.08
CA ALA A 40 25.87 15.88 32.12
C ALA A 40 25.36 16.46 33.44
N PHE A 41 26.18 17.26 34.12
CA PHE A 41 25.78 17.95 35.35
C PHE A 41 26.11 19.44 35.32
N ASN A 42 25.44 20.24 36.14
CA ASN A 42 25.71 21.65 36.36
C ASN A 42 25.79 21.90 37.87
N ALA A 43 26.93 22.41 38.34
CA ALA A 43 27.22 22.66 39.74
C ALA A 43 27.02 24.12 40.18
N THR A 44 26.54 25.00 39.29
CA THR A 44 26.51 26.46 39.54
C THR A 44 25.34 26.97 40.38
N GLY A 45 24.50 26.05 40.87
CA GLY A 45 23.35 26.27 41.75
C GLY A 45 23.04 24.98 42.50
N ARG A 46 22.13 25.05 43.49
CA ARG A 46 21.81 23.90 44.36
C ARG A 46 20.32 23.88 44.70
N ASN A 47 19.76 22.69 44.90
CA ASN A 47 18.41 22.49 45.46
C ASN A 47 17.30 23.33 44.79
N LYS A 48 17.33 23.39 43.45
CA LYS A 48 16.36 24.15 42.62
C LYS A 48 16.44 25.69 42.73
N ASP A 49 17.44 26.25 43.40
CA ASP A 49 17.76 27.69 43.38
C ASP A 49 18.79 28.01 42.28
N TRP A 50 18.37 28.72 41.22
CA TRP A 50 19.16 28.87 39.99
C TRP A 50 19.01 30.22 39.29
N ASP A 51 20.16 30.74 38.83
CA ASP A 51 20.22 31.69 37.72
C ASP A 51 19.97 30.93 36.41
N PHE A 52 18.83 31.18 35.75
CA PHE A 52 18.43 30.51 34.51
C PHE A 52 19.48 30.59 33.39
N LYS A 53 20.26 31.67 33.33
CA LYS A 53 21.31 31.84 32.30
C LYS A 53 22.50 30.92 32.59
N LYS A 54 22.89 30.79 33.85
CA LYS A 54 23.97 29.87 34.28
C LYS A 54 23.53 28.41 34.22
N LEU A 55 22.28 28.14 34.59
CA LEU A 55 21.67 26.81 34.47
C LEU A 55 21.72 26.32 33.01
N ALA A 56 21.38 27.19 32.05
CA ALA A 56 21.41 26.83 30.64
C ALA A 56 22.83 26.76 30.04
N ALA A 57 23.79 27.54 30.51
CA ALA A 57 25.12 27.63 29.88
C ALA A 57 26.16 26.63 30.39
N ASN A 58 26.08 26.20 31.65
CA ASN A 58 27.22 25.59 32.36
C ASN A 58 27.10 24.08 32.62
N PHE A 59 26.41 23.35 31.74
CA PHE A 59 26.41 21.88 31.81
C PHE A 59 27.76 21.33 31.35
N GLN A 60 28.32 20.42 32.13
CA GLN A 60 29.57 19.72 31.84
C GLN A 60 29.29 18.23 31.69
N ASP A 61 29.73 17.66 30.58
CA ASP A 61 29.66 16.23 30.34
C ASP A 61 30.84 15.54 31.01
N THR A 62 30.57 14.45 31.73
CA THR A 62 31.58 13.66 32.44
C THR A 62 31.25 12.18 32.34
N GLU A 63 32.20 11.34 32.74
CA GLU A 63 32.06 9.88 32.78
C GLU A 63 32.43 9.40 34.18
N GLY A 64 31.51 8.68 34.83
CA GLY A 64 31.67 8.26 36.22
C GLY A 64 30.75 7.10 36.59
N THR A 65 30.87 6.64 37.83
CA THR A 65 30.06 5.54 38.38
C THR A 65 28.68 6.04 38.83
N LEU A 66 27.75 5.14 39.15
CA LEU A 66 26.50 5.53 39.82
C LEU A 66 26.76 6.22 41.16
N GLY A 67 27.82 5.84 41.87
CA GLY A 67 28.26 6.53 43.09
C GLY A 67 28.62 8.00 42.84
N ASP A 68 29.24 8.32 41.70
CA ASP A 68 29.55 9.70 41.32
C ASP A 68 28.30 10.50 40.96
N VAL A 69 27.32 9.87 40.31
CA VAL A 69 25.99 10.47 40.08
C VAL A 69 25.31 10.78 41.42
N GLN A 70 25.32 9.83 42.38
CA GLN A 70 24.74 10.04 43.71
C GLN A 70 25.41 11.20 44.45
N LYS A 71 26.73 11.36 44.36
CA LYS A 71 27.45 12.51 44.92
C LYS A 71 26.95 13.83 44.33
N HIS A 72 26.76 13.90 43.01
CA HIS A 72 26.24 15.11 42.37
C HIS A 72 24.78 15.41 42.76
N ILE A 73 23.94 14.37 42.87
CA ILE A 73 22.56 14.50 43.36
C ILE A 73 22.55 15.03 44.81
N LYS A 74 23.33 14.43 45.71
CA LYS A 74 23.47 14.87 47.12
C LYS A 74 24.19 16.21 47.30
N ALA A 75 24.92 16.68 46.29
CA ALA A 75 25.44 18.04 46.28
C ALA A 75 24.39 19.08 45.83
N GLY A 76 23.18 18.63 45.46
CA GLY A 76 22.09 19.48 44.96
C GLY A 76 22.25 19.92 43.51
N HIS A 77 23.20 19.33 42.75
CA HIS A 77 23.51 19.75 41.38
C HIS A 77 22.38 19.37 40.41
N ALA A 78 22.26 20.11 39.30
CA ALA A 78 21.33 19.78 38.23
C ALA A 78 21.95 18.77 37.26
N ILE A 79 21.16 17.83 36.76
CA ILE A 79 21.56 16.76 35.84
C ILE A 79 20.72 16.86 34.56
N CYS A 80 21.31 16.51 33.42
CA CYS A 80 20.61 16.43 32.14
C CYS A 80 20.68 15.00 31.57
N ALA A 81 19.55 14.51 31.04
CA ALA A 81 19.49 13.19 30.42
C ALA A 81 20.35 13.12 29.14
N GLY A 82 20.39 14.19 28.35
CA GLY A 82 21.26 14.32 27.18
C GLY A 82 22.62 14.95 27.47
N LEU A 83 23.63 14.54 26.71
CA LEU A 83 24.99 15.10 26.71
C LEU A 83 25.06 16.33 25.80
N LEU A 84 25.62 17.44 26.30
CA LEU A 84 25.51 18.77 25.69
C LEU A 84 26.85 19.33 25.16
N GLY A 85 27.96 18.69 25.48
CA GLY A 85 29.30 19.06 25.01
C GLY A 85 29.75 20.43 25.47
N GLY A 86 29.33 20.88 26.66
CA GLY A 86 29.62 22.23 27.18
C GLY A 86 28.90 23.38 26.47
N LYS A 87 27.92 23.07 25.60
CA LYS A 87 27.14 24.07 24.87
C LYS A 87 25.88 24.45 25.64
N TRP A 88 25.30 25.58 25.23
CA TRP A 88 24.02 26.07 25.76
C TRP A 88 22.93 24.99 25.68
N ARG A 89 22.21 24.77 26.78
CA ARG A 89 21.13 23.80 26.88
C ARG A 89 20.05 24.08 25.85
N SER A 90 20.00 23.25 24.83
CA SER A 90 18.93 23.20 23.83
C SER A 90 18.94 21.83 23.17
N LYS A 91 17.78 21.36 22.71
CA LYS A 91 17.65 20.10 21.98
C LYS A 91 18.67 19.95 20.85
N ALA A 92 18.91 21.02 20.08
CA ALA A 92 19.86 21.03 18.96
C ALA A 92 21.32 20.77 19.36
N ASN A 93 21.67 20.96 20.64
CA ASN A 93 23.02 20.75 21.16
C ASN A 93 23.19 19.39 21.85
N VAL A 94 22.11 18.60 22.00
CA VAL A 94 22.19 17.24 22.53
C VAL A 94 22.74 16.32 21.45
N HIS A 95 23.92 15.75 21.68
CA HIS A 95 24.59 14.86 20.72
C HIS A 95 24.40 13.38 21.03
N GLY A 96 23.85 13.05 22.20
CA GLY A 96 23.44 11.68 22.55
C GLY A 96 23.19 11.49 24.04
N SER A 97 22.99 10.24 24.45
CA SER A 97 22.76 9.86 25.84
C SER A 97 23.12 8.38 26.09
N GLN A 98 23.44 8.03 27.35
CA GLN A 98 23.65 6.66 27.82
C GLN A 98 22.65 6.24 28.91
N TRP A 99 21.66 7.08 29.20
CA TRP A 99 20.71 6.85 30.28
C TRP A 99 19.44 7.68 30.07
N LEU A 100 18.34 7.26 30.68
CA LEU A 100 17.06 7.94 30.63
C LEU A 100 16.59 8.23 32.06
N LEU A 101 15.86 9.32 32.22
CA LEU A 101 15.32 9.74 33.52
C LEU A 101 13.82 9.99 33.41
N LEU A 102 13.07 9.53 34.39
CA LEU A 102 11.65 9.85 34.57
C LEU A 102 11.42 10.58 35.88
N ASP A 103 10.51 11.56 35.86
CA ASP A 103 10.05 12.33 37.01
C ASP A 103 8.67 11.84 37.45
N ILE A 104 8.56 11.34 38.68
CA ILE A 104 7.31 10.93 39.31
C ILE A 104 6.93 12.01 40.32
N ASP A 105 5.93 12.80 39.95
CA ASP A 105 5.52 14.00 40.68
C ASP A 105 4.23 13.77 41.50
N ASN A 106 3.49 12.68 41.25
CA ASN A 106 2.18 12.35 41.85
C ASN A 106 1.25 13.59 41.93
N SER A 107 1.16 14.33 40.82
CA SER A 107 0.45 15.61 40.80
C SER A 107 -0.38 15.81 39.55
N SER A 108 -1.59 16.33 39.71
CA SER A 108 -2.44 16.82 38.63
C SER A 108 -2.72 18.32 38.80
N ILE A 109 -3.28 18.95 37.77
CA ILE A 109 -3.66 20.36 37.79
C ILE A 109 -5.10 20.47 38.29
N ALA A 110 -5.35 21.34 39.28
CA ALA A 110 -6.71 21.66 39.71
C ALA A 110 -7.48 22.34 38.56
N ARG A 111 -8.68 21.86 38.25
CA ARG A 111 -9.51 22.38 37.16
C ARG A 111 -10.87 22.82 37.67
N ASP A 112 -11.43 23.84 37.02
CA ASP A 112 -12.79 24.31 37.28
C ASP A 112 -13.86 23.43 36.59
N ALA A 113 -15.14 23.78 36.75
CA ALA A 113 -16.26 23.04 36.16
C ALA A 113 -16.28 23.02 34.61
N TYR A 114 -15.41 23.79 33.95
CA TYR A 114 -15.24 23.85 32.50
C TYR A 114 -13.90 23.24 32.04
N ASP A 115 -13.26 22.44 32.90
CA ASP A 115 -11.98 21.77 32.67
C ASP A 115 -10.80 22.74 32.44
N LYS A 116 -10.89 24.01 32.87
CA LYS A 116 -9.79 24.97 32.76
C LYS A 116 -8.88 24.92 34.00
N PRO A 117 -7.55 25.03 33.83
CA PRO A 117 -6.60 25.14 34.95
C PRO A 117 -6.96 26.31 35.87
N ILE A 118 -7.13 26.02 37.16
CA ILE A 118 -7.25 27.06 38.19
C ILE A 118 -5.86 27.63 38.43
N LEU A 119 -5.72 28.95 38.25
CA LEU A 119 -4.46 29.66 38.40
C LEU A 119 -4.37 30.31 39.79
N ASP A 120 -3.16 30.39 40.33
CA ASP A 120 -2.84 31.18 41.52
C ASP A 120 -2.76 32.69 41.21
N GLU A 121 -2.53 33.49 42.25
CA GLU A 121 -2.38 34.96 42.17
C GLU A 121 -1.21 35.45 41.30
N HIS A 122 -0.33 34.53 40.88
CA HIS A 122 0.81 34.79 40.00
C HIS A 122 0.62 34.20 38.59
N GLY A 123 -0.55 33.60 38.32
CA GLY A 123 -0.89 33.02 37.02
C GLY A 123 -0.38 31.59 36.79
N ASN A 124 0.09 30.88 37.82
CA ASN A 124 0.53 29.48 37.72
C ASN A 124 -0.59 28.51 38.08
N SER A 125 -0.65 27.36 37.42
CA SER A 125 -1.67 26.35 37.71
C SER A 125 -1.46 25.70 39.08
N ILE A 126 -2.53 25.61 39.88
CA ILE A 126 -2.50 24.98 41.21
C ILE A 126 -2.36 23.46 41.05
N LYS A 127 -1.35 22.86 41.69
CA LYS A 127 -1.13 21.42 41.70
C LYS A 127 -1.89 20.76 42.85
N VAL A 128 -2.59 19.66 42.57
CA VAL A 128 -3.24 18.78 43.54
C VAL A 128 -2.61 17.40 43.52
N TYR A 129 -2.64 16.70 44.65
CA TYR A 129 -2.15 15.34 44.73
C TYR A 129 -2.97 14.43 43.82
N ASP A 130 -2.28 13.66 42.99
CA ASP A 130 -2.87 12.64 42.14
C ASP A 130 -1.97 11.41 42.23
N HIS A 131 -2.51 10.33 42.78
CA HIS A 131 -1.75 9.14 43.07
C HIS A 131 -1.41 8.40 41.77
N GLN A 132 -0.12 8.35 41.42
CA GLN A 132 0.38 7.61 40.25
C GLN A 132 1.27 6.44 40.66
N LEU A 133 2.28 6.68 41.51
CA LEU A 133 3.20 5.64 41.99
C LEU A 133 3.91 6.10 43.27
N THR A 134 3.80 5.33 44.35
CA THR A 134 4.54 5.54 45.61
C THR A 134 5.92 4.88 45.57
N ILE A 135 6.78 5.19 46.57
CA ILE A 135 8.14 4.61 46.64
C ILE A 135 8.04 3.11 46.92
N GLU A 136 7.14 2.70 47.80
CA GLU A 136 6.91 1.31 48.18
C GLU A 136 6.40 0.50 46.99
N GLU A 137 5.45 1.05 46.22
CA GLU A 137 4.95 0.43 44.99
C GLU A 137 6.04 0.36 43.91
N ALA A 138 6.87 1.41 43.77
CA ALA A 138 7.97 1.43 42.83
C ALA A 138 9.04 0.36 43.15
N LEU A 139 9.31 0.11 44.44
CA LEU A 139 10.28 -0.90 44.88
C LEU A 139 9.83 -2.34 44.58
N VAL A 140 8.52 -2.60 44.52
CA VAL A 140 7.97 -3.92 44.18
C VAL A 140 7.61 -4.07 42.70
N HIS A 141 7.69 -2.99 41.90
CA HIS A 141 7.30 -3.02 40.49
C HIS A 141 8.27 -3.88 39.64
N PRO A 142 7.79 -4.93 38.94
CA PRO A 142 8.67 -5.89 38.25
C PRO A 142 9.62 -5.26 37.22
N PHE A 143 9.14 -4.25 36.49
CA PHE A 143 9.95 -3.54 35.50
C PHE A 143 11.03 -2.65 36.15
N ILE A 144 10.72 -2.02 37.29
CA ILE A 144 11.66 -1.13 38.01
C ILE A 144 12.74 -1.98 38.67
N GLN A 145 12.38 -3.06 39.35
CA GLN A 145 13.33 -3.99 39.96
C GLN A 145 14.36 -4.52 38.95
N LYS A 146 13.90 -4.83 37.73
CA LYS A 146 14.73 -5.44 36.70
C LYS A 146 15.59 -4.43 35.93
N HIS A 147 15.08 -3.22 35.68
CA HIS A 147 15.69 -2.29 34.71
C HIS A 147 16.09 -0.90 35.26
N CYS A 148 15.64 -0.52 36.46
CA CYS A 148 16.00 0.76 37.08
C CYS A 148 17.30 0.64 37.87
N ALA A 149 18.26 1.55 37.62
CA ALA A 149 19.56 1.51 38.28
C ALA A 149 19.67 2.44 39.48
N LEU A 150 18.92 3.54 39.51
CA LEU A 150 18.93 4.47 40.63
C LEU A 150 17.55 5.11 40.81
N MET A 151 17.05 5.12 42.05
CA MET A 151 15.87 5.89 42.45
C MET A 151 16.28 6.92 43.50
N TYR A 152 15.81 8.16 43.38
CA TYR A 152 16.10 9.20 44.36
C TYR A 152 14.95 10.19 44.60
N THR A 153 14.82 10.67 45.83
CA THR A 153 13.79 11.64 46.21
C THR A 153 14.14 13.06 45.77
N THR A 154 13.13 13.85 45.40
CA THR A 154 13.30 15.25 44.98
C THR A 154 13.27 16.21 46.18
N VAL A 155 13.71 17.46 45.98
CA VAL A 155 13.65 18.52 47.03
C VAL A 155 12.23 18.77 47.54
N SER A 156 11.21 18.51 46.71
CA SER A 156 9.79 18.74 47.07
C SER A 156 9.09 17.47 47.55
N HIS A 157 9.84 16.39 47.81
CA HIS A 157 9.32 15.16 48.37
C HIS A 157 8.82 15.38 49.80
N LYS A 158 7.68 14.76 50.13
CA LYS A 158 7.16 14.67 51.50
C LYS A 158 6.68 13.24 51.76
N SER A 159 6.59 12.83 53.02
CA SER A 159 6.10 11.49 53.39
C SER A 159 4.63 11.24 53.01
N ASP A 160 3.83 12.29 52.83
CA ASP A 160 2.44 12.23 52.36
C ASP A 160 2.30 12.49 50.85
N TRP A 161 3.35 13.01 50.20
CA TRP A 161 3.38 13.31 48.76
C TRP A 161 4.72 12.87 48.15
N HIS A 162 4.75 11.62 47.71
CA HIS A 162 5.96 11.02 47.15
C HIS A 162 6.33 11.67 45.82
N LYS A 163 7.47 12.35 45.77
CA LYS A 163 8.08 12.87 44.53
C LYS A 163 9.50 12.37 44.36
N PHE A 164 9.73 11.56 43.35
CA PHE A 164 11.00 10.87 43.14
C PHE A 164 11.29 10.67 41.67
N ARG A 165 12.53 10.29 41.37
CA ARG A 165 13.01 10.08 40.01
C ARG A 165 13.63 8.72 39.84
N LEU A 166 13.48 8.19 38.64
CA LEU A 166 13.98 6.89 38.24
C LEU A 166 15.00 7.07 37.13
N VAL A 167 16.15 6.39 37.24
CA VAL A 167 17.25 6.46 36.29
C VAL A 167 17.47 5.08 35.66
N PHE A 168 17.45 5.03 34.33
CA PHE A 168 17.54 3.82 33.54
C PHE A 168 18.74 3.87 32.58
N PRO A 169 19.80 3.08 32.81
CA PRO A 169 20.94 3.01 31.91
C PRO A 169 20.58 2.31 30.59
N LEU A 170 20.98 2.93 29.48
CA LEU A 170 20.84 2.32 28.15
C LEU A 170 21.93 1.26 27.95
N PRO A 171 21.66 0.19 27.19
CA PRO A 171 22.64 -0.88 26.96
C PRO A 171 23.83 -0.41 26.10
N GLN A 172 23.67 0.68 25.35
CA GLN A 172 24.70 1.31 24.53
C GLN A 172 24.50 2.83 24.45
N TYR A 173 25.53 3.55 23.99
CA TYR A 173 25.42 4.98 23.69
C TYR A 173 24.45 5.21 22.54
N VAL A 174 23.45 6.07 22.74
CA VAL A 174 22.48 6.46 21.72
C VAL A 174 22.81 7.84 21.20
N GLN A 175 23.05 7.94 19.88
CA GLN A 175 23.42 9.19 19.23
C GLN A 175 22.20 9.97 18.74
N GLY A 176 22.24 11.29 18.98
CA GLY A 176 21.24 12.26 18.49
C GLY A 176 20.03 12.42 19.39
N ALA A 177 19.55 13.67 19.50
CA ALA A 177 18.42 14.02 20.36
C ALA A 177 17.15 13.23 20.01
N ASP A 178 16.79 13.12 18.74
CA ASP A 178 15.53 12.48 18.31
C ASP A 178 15.45 11.00 18.72
N THR A 179 16.55 10.27 18.59
CA THR A 179 16.65 8.87 19.01
C THR A 179 16.52 8.72 20.52
N VAL A 180 17.10 9.66 21.30
CA VAL A 180 16.97 9.70 22.75
C VAL A 180 15.52 9.95 23.15
N GLU A 181 14.83 10.90 22.50
CA GLU A 181 13.40 11.16 22.76
C GLU A 181 12.53 9.94 22.43
N ALA A 182 12.84 9.23 21.34
CA ALA A 182 12.14 7.99 20.97
C ALA A 182 12.30 6.91 22.06
N CYS A 183 13.53 6.69 22.58
CA CYS A 183 13.75 5.79 23.71
C CYS A 183 12.99 6.24 24.97
N THR A 184 12.95 7.54 25.27
CA THR A 184 12.19 8.07 26.41
C THR A 184 10.69 7.84 26.26
N ARG A 185 10.13 7.94 25.04
CA ARG A 185 8.70 7.66 24.80
C ARG A 185 8.35 6.21 25.08
N PHE A 186 9.22 5.24 24.74
CA PHE A 186 9.00 3.84 25.11
C PHE A 186 9.01 3.64 26.62
N LEU A 187 9.92 4.30 27.33
CA LEU A 187 9.98 4.26 28.79
C LEU A 187 8.71 4.88 29.42
N MET A 188 8.21 5.98 28.85
CA MET A 188 6.97 6.65 29.26
C MET A 188 5.71 5.78 29.03
N GLN A 189 5.73 4.80 28.13
CA GLN A 189 4.61 3.86 27.96
C GLN A 189 4.55 2.81 29.08
N GLN A 190 5.68 2.54 29.75
CA GLN A 190 5.75 1.50 30.78
C GLN A 190 5.48 2.03 32.20
N LEU A 191 5.69 3.32 32.43
CA LEU A 191 5.60 3.93 33.77
C LEU A 191 4.90 5.30 33.72
N PRO A 192 4.19 5.70 34.79
CA PRO A 192 3.68 7.06 34.92
C PRO A 192 4.82 8.08 34.88
N HIS A 193 4.54 9.30 34.43
CA HIS A 193 5.59 10.29 34.13
C HIS A 193 5.04 11.72 34.00
N ASP A 194 5.89 12.72 34.21
CA ASP A 194 5.66 14.07 33.70
C ASP A 194 5.76 14.09 32.16
N PRO A 195 4.74 14.57 31.41
CA PRO A 195 4.78 14.68 29.94
C PRO A 195 5.99 15.42 29.37
N ALA A 196 6.62 16.28 30.17
CA ALA A 196 7.81 17.03 29.78
C ALA A 196 9.13 16.24 29.88
N CYS A 197 9.11 15.01 30.41
CA CYS A 197 10.28 14.11 30.43
C CYS A 197 10.77 13.72 29.04
N LYS A 198 9.93 13.82 28.00
CA LYS A 198 10.30 13.48 26.61
C LYS A 198 11.41 14.33 26.01
N ASP A 199 11.65 15.55 26.52
CA ASP A 199 12.67 16.46 25.98
C ASP A 199 14.08 15.94 26.33
N ALA A 200 14.90 15.63 25.32
CA ALA A 200 16.26 15.12 25.51
C ALA A 200 17.18 16.11 26.26
N SER A 201 16.81 17.39 26.34
CA SER A 201 17.51 18.44 27.08
C SER A 201 16.86 18.80 28.43
N ARG A 202 15.95 17.95 28.92
CA ARG A 202 15.26 18.13 30.21
C ARG A 202 16.25 18.09 31.38
N VAL A 203 16.05 19.00 32.32
CA VAL A 203 16.86 19.13 33.53
C VAL A 203 16.15 18.42 34.70
N PHE A 204 16.92 17.68 35.48
CA PHE A 204 16.51 17.02 36.71
C PHE A 204 17.39 17.53 37.86
N TYR A 205 16.77 18.09 38.91
CA TYR A 205 17.48 18.75 40.02
C TYR A 205 17.85 17.80 41.18
N GLY A 206 19.11 17.72 41.57
CA GLY A 206 19.52 17.05 42.80
C GLY A 206 18.91 17.67 44.07
N SER A 207 19.00 16.93 45.18
CA SER A 207 18.60 17.38 46.51
C SER A 207 19.69 17.01 47.51
N THR A 208 20.09 17.96 48.36
CA THR A 208 21.03 17.67 49.47
C THR A 208 20.46 16.68 50.49
N GLU A 209 19.14 16.60 50.58
CA GLU A 209 18.40 15.66 51.43
C GLU A 209 17.89 14.45 50.61
N ALA A 210 18.44 14.20 49.43
CA ALA A 210 18.04 13.06 48.61
C ALA A 210 18.29 11.73 49.34
N GLU A 211 17.23 10.95 49.46
CA GLU A 211 17.27 9.54 49.82
C GLU A 211 17.39 8.71 48.55
N PHE A 212 18.04 7.55 48.63
CA PHE A 212 18.25 6.63 47.51
C PHE A 212 17.65 5.26 47.82
N PRO A 213 16.34 5.05 47.66
CA PRO A 213 15.71 3.80 48.09
C PRO A 213 16.06 2.61 47.18
N LEU A 214 16.58 2.86 45.97
CA LEU A 214 17.04 1.82 45.05
C LEU A 214 18.38 2.21 44.42
N VAL A 215 19.37 1.31 44.51
CA VAL A 215 20.65 1.40 43.79
C VAL A 215 20.97 0.01 43.23
N ASN A 216 20.98 -0.14 41.91
CA ASN A 216 21.27 -1.39 41.21
C ASN A 216 22.24 -1.14 40.03
N PRO A 217 23.56 -1.28 40.24
CA PRO A 217 24.56 -1.04 39.19
C PRO A 217 24.48 -1.97 37.97
N GLN A 218 23.83 -3.12 38.11
CA GLN A 218 23.71 -4.12 37.04
C GLN A 218 22.47 -3.91 36.14
N ALA A 219 21.56 -3.02 36.54
CA ALA A 219 20.34 -2.78 35.78
C ALA A 219 20.62 -2.06 34.45
N THR A 220 19.99 -2.53 33.37
CA THR A 220 20.05 -1.89 32.06
C THR A 220 18.76 -2.16 31.26
N LEU A 221 18.41 -1.23 30.38
CA LEU A 221 17.28 -1.41 29.46
C LEU A 221 17.58 -2.46 28.37
N PRO A 222 16.55 -3.12 27.80
CA PRO A 222 16.72 -4.10 26.74
C PRO A 222 17.40 -3.52 25.49
N LYS A 223 18.18 -4.35 24.78
CA LYS A 223 18.86 -3.95 23.54
C LYS A 223 17.88 -3.68 22.40
N GLU A 224 16.76 -4.40 22.36
CA GLU A 224 15.75 -4.25 21.29
C GLU A 224 15.15 -2.84 21.24
N TRP A 225 14.99 -2.19 22.40
CA TRP A 225 14.45 -0.83 22.51
C TRP A 225 15.29 0.20 21.77
N VAL A 226 16.62 0.04 21.79
CA VAL A 226 17.53 0.96 21.10
C VAL A 226 17.44 0.75 19.58
N SER A 227 17.36 -0.49 19.11
CA SER A 227 17.18 -0.77 17.67
C SER A 227 15.86 -0.22 17.13
N GLU A 228 14.76 -0.43 17.84
CA GLU A 228 13.44 0.07 17.43
C GLU A 228 13.38 1.59 17.43
N ALA A 229 13.97 2.25 18.45
CA ALA A 229 14.02 3.70 18.53
C ALA A 229 14.86 4.33 17.40
N ILE A 230 15.94 3.67 16.98
CA ILE A 230 16.75 4.11 15.82
C ILE A 230 15.91 4.05 14.54
N THR A 231 15.14 2.96 14.33
CA THR A 231 14.29 2.82 13.14
C THR A 231 13.20 3.90 13.10
N ILE A 232 12.52 4.17 14.21
CA ILE A 232 11.49 5.23 14.29
C ILE A 232 12.11 6.61 14.03
N ALA A 233 13.26 6.91 14.66
CA ALA A 233 13.92 8.19 14.47
C ALA A 233 14.42 8.41 13.02
N GLN A 234 14.81 7.34 12.32
CA GLN A 234 15.16 7.40 10.89
C GLN A 234 13.93 7.73 10.03
N GLN A 235 12.80 7.06 10.28
CA GLN A 235 11.54 7.31 9.56
C GLN A 235 11.03 8.76 9.77
N GLU A 236 11.05 9.25 11.01
CA GLU A 236 10.64 10.63 11.32
C GLU A 236 11.54 11.68 10.62
N ARG A 237 12.85 11.42 10.51
CA ARG A 237 13.79 12.30 9.78
C ARG A 237 13.52 12.36 8.29
N GLU A 238 13.24 11.21 7.67
CA GLU A 238 12.88 11.13 6.25
C GLU A 238 11.57 11.89 5.96
N GLU A 239 10.56 11.74 6.83
CA GLU A 239 9.29 12.46 6.69
C GLU A 239 9.48 13.98 6.83
N TYR A 240 10.26 14.42 7.81
CA TYR A 240 10.57 15.84 8.01
C TYR A 240 11.31 16.45 6.81
N GLN A 241 12.27 15.73 6.22
CA GLN A 241 12.96 16.18 5.00
C GLN A 241 12.01 16.33 3.80
N ARG A 242 11.08 15.39 3.61
CA ARG A 242 10.06 15.49 2.55
C ARG A 242 9.16 16.71 2.73
N ARG A 243 8.76 17.02 3.96
CA ARG A 243 7.96 18.24 4.25
C ARG A 243 8.72 19.53 3.94
N ILE A 244 10.03 19.59 4.21
CA ILE A 244 10.86 20.75 3.85
C ILE A 244 10.90 20.92 2.32
N GLN A 245 11.13 19.83 1.58
CA GLN A 245 11.14 19.86 0.11
C GLN A 245 9.80 20.30 -0.48
N GLU A 246 8.67 19.86 0.11
CA GLU A 246 7.34 20.30 -0.30
C GLU A 246 7.10 21.81 -0.03
N ILE A 247 7.61 22.32 1.09
CA ILE A 247 7.53 23.74 1.41
C ILE A 247 8.40 24.56 0.42
N GLU A 248 9.58 24.07 0.07
CA GLU A 248 10.47 24.71 -0.91
C GLU A 248 9.88 24.73 -2.32
N SER A 249 9.27 23.62 -2.78
CA SER A 249 8.63 23.56 -4.10
C SER A 249 7.42 24.50 -4.20
N ARG A 250 6.58 24.56 -3.16
CA ARG A 250 5.50 25.55 -3.07
C ARG A 250 6.06 26.97 -3.15
N ARG A 251 7.12 27.28 -2.41
CA ARG A 251 7.75 28.62 -2.46
C ARG A 251 8.26 28.99 -3.86
N GLN A 252 8.79 28.02 -4.60
CA GLN A 252 9.26 28.24 -5.97
C GLN A 252 8.09 28.57 -6.90
N GLN A 253 6.99 27.81 -6.81
CA GLN A 253 5.75 28.09 -7.56
C GLN A 253 5.18 29.49 -7.24
N TRP A 254 5.20 29.91 -5.97
CA TRP A 254 4.72 31.24 -5.58
C TRP A 254 5.62 32.38 -6.08
N ARG A 255 6.94 32.18 -6.21
CA ARG A 255 7.84 33.17 -6.84
C ARG A 255 7.56 33.30 -8.33
N GLU A 256 7.42 32.18 -9.03
CA GLU A 256 7.08 32.17 -10.46
C GLU A 256 5.78 32.92 -10.75
N ILE A 257 4.76 32.76 -9.89
CA ILE A 257 3.49 33.52 -9.99
C ILE A 257 3.70 35.02 -9.77
N SER A 258 4.54 35.41 -8.80
CA SER A 258 4.85 36.82 -8.50
C SER A 258 5.58 37.51 -9.65
N ASP A 259 6.52 36.81 -10.28
CA ASP A 259 7.34 37.34 -11.39
C ASP A 259 6.51 37.50 -12.68
N VAL A 260 5.53 36.61 -12.93
CA VAL A 260 4.64 36.65 -14.10
C VAL A 260 3.63 37.80 -14.03
N GLU A 261 3.15 38.16 -12.83
CA GLU A 261 2.05 39.13 -12.64
C GLU A 261 2.52 40.54 -12.24
N GLY A 262 3.83 40.77 -12.08
CA GLY A 262 4.42 42.10 -11.85
C GLY A 262 4.03 42.74 -10.50
N TRP A 263 3.88 41.95 -9.44
CA TRP A 263 3.45 42.46 -8.13
C TRP A 263 4.54 43.31 -7.47
N ASP A 264 4.19 44.55 -7.11
CA ASP A 264 5.03 45.42 -6.29
C ASP A 264 4.94 45.00 -4.81
N ILE A 265 5.96 44.25 -4.38
CA ILE A 265 6.04 43.64 -3.04
C ILE A 265 6.07 44.71 -1.95
N ASP A 266 6.72 45.85 -2.18
CA ASP A 266 6.83 46.93 -1.19
C ASP A 266 5.48 47.58 -0.93
N LYS A 267 4.71 47.79 -1.99
CA LYS A 267 3.33 48.31 -1.89
C LYS A 267 2.42 47.36 -1.11
N LEU A 268 2.57 46.05 -1.32
CA LEU A 268 1.81 45.04 -0.58
C LEU A 268 2.22 44.99 0.90
N ILE A 269 3.50 45.17 1.22
CA ILE A 269 3.98 45.22 2.61
C ILE A 269 3.38 46.43 3.34
N GLN A 270 3.36 47.61 2.71
CA GLN A 270 2.74 48.80 3.30
C GLN A 270 1.24 48.63 3.54
N GLN A 271 0.52 48.02 2.60
CA GLN A 271 -0.90 47.68 2.76
C GLN A 271 -1.15 46.64 3.86
N ALA A 272 -0.22 45.70 4.03
CA ALA A 272 -0.31 44.70 5.10
C ALA A 272 -0.03 45.32 6.48
N LEU A 273 0.97 46.20 6.58
CA LEU A 273 1.30 46.90 7.83
C LEU A 273 0.18 47.85 8.28
N SER A 274 -0.52 48.51 7.36
CA SER A 274 -1.63 49.42 7.73
C SER A 274 -2.83 48.70 8.37
N LEU A 275 -2.98 47.39 8.14
CA LEU A 275 -4.04 46.58 8.72
C LEU A 275 -3.64 45.93 10.06
N ILE A 276 -2.34 45.71 10.29
CA ILE A 276 -1.88 45.12 11.56
C ILE A 276 -1.87 46.22 12.62
N PRO A 277 -2.57 46.04 13.77
CA PRO A 277 -2.65 47.07 14.79
C PRO A 277 -1.27 47.32 15.43
N PRO A 278 -0.88 48.59 15.66
CA PRO A 278 0.38 48.91 16.32
C PRO A 278 0.37 48.49 17.80
N ARG A 279 1.56 48.37 18.39
CA ARG A 279 1.68 48.04 19.81
C ARG A 279 1.28 49.24 20.67
N THR A 280 0.32 49.03 21.58
CA THR A 280 -0.10 50.01 22.60
C THR A 280 -0.22 49.33 23.96
N PRO A 281 0.10 49.97 25.11
CA PRO A 281 0.05 49.30 26.42
C PRO A 281 -1.28 48.58 26.67
N GLY A 282 -1.24 47.29 27.07
CA GLY A 282 -2.44 46.46 27.25
C GLY A 282 -2.97 45.72 26.01
N SER A 283 -2.44 45.94 24.81
CA SER A 283 -2.95 45.36 23.55
C SER A 283 -2.81 43.84 23.38
N GLY A 284 -2.02 43.14 24.19
CA GLY A 284 -1.78 41.69 24.08
C GLY A 284 -1.02 41.21 22.82
N ASN A 285 -0.78 42.07 21.83
CA ASN A 285 -0.18 41.72 20.52
C ASN A 285 1.36 41.79 20.46
N TYR A 286 2.06 41.68 21.60
CA TYR A 286 3.51 41.86 21.68
C TYR A 286 4.30 40.91 20.77
N ASP A 287 3.96 39.63 20.79
CA ASP A 287 4.68 38.63 20.01
C ASP A 287 4.40 38.74 18.51
N GLU A 288 3.18 39.09 18.12
CA GLU A 288 2.82 39.35 16.73
C GLU A 288 3.60 40.54 16.17
N CYS A 289 3.60 41.67 16.87
CA CYS A 289 4.36 42.85 16.45
C CYS A 289 5.87 42.55 16.41
N ARG A 290 6.37 41.70 17.31
CA ARG A 290 7.78 41.32 17.33
C ARG A 290 8.15 40.46 16.11
N GLN A 291 7.28 39.55 15.70
CA GLN A 291 7.48 38.73 14.51
C GLN A 291 7.41 39.56 13.23
N VAL A 292 6.48 40.53 13.15
CA VAL A 292 6.41 41.49 12.03
C VAL A 292 7.70 42.30 11.94
N LEU A 293 8.23 42.79 13.07
CA LEU A 293 9.50 43.52 13.09
C LEU A 293 10.68 42.66 12.63
N MET A 294 10.75 41.39 13.05
CA MET A 294 11.77 40.45 12.57
C MET A 294 11.65 40.15 11.07
N ALA A 295 10.42 40.10 10.54
CA ALA A 295 10.16 39.89 9.12
C ALA A 295 10.63 41.10 8.28
N LEU A 296 10.38 42.33 8.75
CA LEU A 296 10.84 43.57 8.12
C LEU A 296 12.36 43.66 8.12
N VAL A 297 13.02 43.37 9.24
CA VAL A 297 14.50 43.38 9.34
C VAL A 297 15.14 42.35 8.41
N ASN A 298 14.49 41.20 8.19
CA ASN A 298 15.00 40.20 7.26
C ASN A 298 14.85 40.65 5.78
N HIS A 299 13.81 41.42 5.45
CA HIS A 299 13.53 41.85 4.09
C HIS A 299 14.29 43.13 3.68
N TYR A 300 14.19 44.20 4.48
CA TYR A 300 14.80 45.52 4.20
C TYR A 300 16.14 45.75 4.91
N GLY A 301 16.52 44.87 5.83
CA GLY A 301 17.68 45.09 6.69
C GLY A 301 17.37 45.99 7.90
N PRO A 302 18.30 46.08 8.87
CA PRO A 302 18.04 46.73 10.17
C PRO A 302 17.67 48.20 10.07
N SER A 303 18.35 48.98 9.21
CA SER A 303 18.21 50.43 9.14
C SER A 303 16.89 50.88 8.50
N GLU A 304 16.51 50.28 7.37
CA GLU A 304 15.25 50.61 6.69
C GLU A 304 14.04 50.04 7.44
N ALA A 305 14.16 48.84 8.01
CA ALA A 305 13.11 48.26 8.84
C ALA A 305 12.83 49.09 10.09
N GLU A 306 13.84 49.76 10.67
CA GLU A 306 13.66 50.67 11.80
C GLU A 306 12.77 51.86 11.43
N ILE A 307 13.02 52.49 10.27
CA ILE A 307 12.25 53.63 9.78
C ILE A 307 10.79 53.23 9.54
N ILE A 308 10.57 52.12 8.83
CA ILE A 308 9.22 51.61 8.51
C ILE A 308 8.48 51.19 9.78
N ALA A 309 9.18 50.54 10.72
CA ALA A 309 8.57 50.10 11.97
C ALA A 309 8.24 51.25 12.92
N GLU A 310 9.06 52.31 12.99
CA GLU A 310 8.75 53.49 13.81
C GLU A 310 7.53 54.25 13.28
N GLN A 311 7.31 54.25 11.96
CA GLN A 311 6.10 54.82 11.36
C GLN A 311 4.85 53.99 11.64
N TRP A 312 4.99 52.66 11.62
CA TRP A 312 3.88 51.75 11.86
C TRP A 312 3.54 51.60 13.35
N SER A 313 4.51 51.26 14.21
CA SER A 313 4.32 50.97 15.63
C SER A 313 5.39 51.65 16.50
N PRO A 314 5.24 52.96 16.80
CA PRO A 314 6.28 53.79 17.42
C PRO A 314 6.83 53.25 18.75
N SER A 315 8.09 53.58 19.05
CA SER A 315 8.73 53.26 20.34
C SER A 315 8.01 53.92 21.53
N ILE A 316 7.76 53.14 22.59
CA ILE A 316 7.01 53.58 23.77
C ILE A 316 7.97 53.82 24.93
N LYS A 317 8.11 55.08 25.36
CA LYS A 317 8.99 55.49 26.47
C LYS A 317 8.61 54.75 27.77
N GLY A 318 9.59 54.18 28.45
CA GLY A 318 9.41 53.48 29.73
C GLY A 318 8.98 52.00 29.63
N THR A 319 8.83 51.44 28.42
CA THR A 319 8.48 50.01 28.23
C THR A 319 9.58 49.23 27.49
N THR A 320 9.44 47.90 27.41
CA THR A 320 10.36 47.04 26.64
C THR A 320 10.16 47.12 25.11
N TRP A 321 9.20 47.92 24.64
CA TRP A 321 8.91 48.13 23.23
C TRP A 321 9.64 49.37 22.68
N ASN A 322 10.95 49.21 22.49
CA ASN A 322 11.82 50.17 21.81
C ASN A 322 12.37 49.50 20.54
N ILE A 323 12.03 50.05 19.37
CA ILE A 323 12.30 49.40 18.08
C ILE A 323 13.80 49.28 17.83
N HIS A 324 14.55 50.37 18.01
CA HIS A 324 16.00 50.38 17.84
C HIS A 324 16.71 49.31 18.69
N ALA A 325 16.37 49.22 19.99
CA ALA A 325 16.92 48.22 20.89
C ALA A 325 16.47 46.79 20.54
N LYS A 326 15.24 46.62 20.04
CA LYS A 326 14.70 45.30 19.63
C LYS A 326 15.39 44.78 18.38
N ILE A 327 15.57 45.61 17.36
CA ILE A 327 16.28 45.23 16.13
C ILE A 327 17.70 44.76 16.46
N ARG A 328 18.43 45.48 17.33
CA ARG A 328 19.77 45.07 17.80
C ARG A 328 19.77 43.75 18.59
N SER A 329 18.64 43.35 19.19
CA SER A 329 18.53 42.12 19.97
C SER A 329 18.33 40.85 19.12
N PHE A 330 17.99 40.99 17.84
CA PHE A 330 17.71 39.86 16.97
C PHE A 330 19.00 39.17 16.51
N ARG A 331 19.23 37.94 16.99
CA ARG A 331 20.43 37.13 16.67
C ARG A 331 20.19 35.97 15.69
N ARG A 332 18.93 35.70 15.30
CA ARG A 332 18.57 34.58 14.42
C ARG A 332 17.83 35.07 13.18
N ARG A 333 18.25 34.61 11.99
CA ARG A 333 17.50 34.72 10.74
C ARG A 333 16.58 33.50 10.63
N GLY A 334 15.29 33.71 10.38
CA GLY A 334 14.33 32.60 10.27
C GLY A 334 12.89 33.03 10.02
N ILE A 335 12.51 34.25 10.40
CA ILE A 335 11.19 34.82 10.11
C ILE A 335 11.28 35.59 8.80
N THR A 336 10.55 35.12 7.78
CA THR A 336 10.51 35.75 6.45
C THR A 336 9.30 36.67 6.31
N ILE A 337 9.28 37.48 5.25
CA ILE A 337 8.20 38.42 4.95
C ILE A 337 6.81 37.75 4.81
N GLY A 338 6.78 36.44 4.50
CA GLY A 338 5.53 35.67 4.48
C GLY A 338 4.82 35.64 5.84
N THR A 339 5.55 35.77 6.95
CA THR A 339 4.97 35.82 8.30
C THR A 339 4.20 37.13 8.51
N LEU A 340 4.72 38.25 7.99
CA LEU A 340 4.03 39.54 8.01
C LEU A 340 2.69 39.43 7.28
N PHE A 341 2.67 38.86 6.07
CA PHE A 341 1.42 38.66 5.32
C PHE A 341 0.47 37.65 5.97
N HIS A 342 1.00 36.64 6.68
CA HIS A 342 0.17 35.71 7.44
C HIS A 342 -0.55 36.40 8.61
N ILE A 343 0.18 37.21 9.38
CA ILE A 343 -0.39 38.01 10.47
C ILE A 343 -1.39 39.03 9.89
N ALA A 344 -1.02 39.75 8.83
CA ALA A 344 -1.91 40.71 8.18
C ALA A 344 -3.22 40.06 7.67
N LYS A 345 -3.18 38.81 7.18
CA LYS A 345 -4.39 38.07 6.77
C LYS A 345 -5.36 37.84 7.93
N GLN A 346 -4.86 37.64 9.15
CA GLN A 346 -5.70 37.52 10.34
C GLN A 346 -6.43 38.84 10.64
N TYR A 347 -5.79 39.97 10.29
CA TYR A 347 -6.38 41.31 10.33
C TYR A 347 -7.07 41.73 9.01
N GLY A 348 -7.35 40.77 8.12
CA GLY A 348 -8.18 40.99 6.92
C GLY A 348 -7.42 41.35 5.64
N PHE A 349 -6.08 41.34 5.63
CA PHE A 349 -5.29 41.55 4.41
C PHE A 349 -5.58 40.46 3.37
N ARG A 350 -5.80 40.87 2.12
CA ARG A 350 -5.96 39.97 0.97
C ARG A 350 -5.00 40.37 -0.12
N PHE A 351 -4.35 39.38 -0.72
CA PHE A 351 -3.54 39.62 -1.92
C PHE A 351 -4.46 39.99 -3.10
N PRO A 352 -3.98 40.82 -4.04
CA PRO A 352 -4.71 41.14 -5.26
C PRO A 352 -5.10 39.85 -5.98
N THR A 353 -6.40 39.69 -6.28
CA THR A 353 -6.90 38.60 -7.11
C THR A 353 -6.74 38.93 -8.58
N ARG A 354 -6.53 37.90 -9.43
CA ARG A 354 -6.50 38.03 -10.90
C ARG A 354 -7.70 38.86 -11.36
N GLN A 355 -7.44 39.87 -12.21
CA GLN A 355 -8.50 40.65 -12.82
C GLN A 355 -9.20 39.81 -13.90
N TYR A 356 -10.37 39.27 -13.56
CA TYR A 356 -11.48 39.21 -14.51
C TYR A 356 -12.36 40.42 -14.21
N GLU A 357 -12.69 41.21 -15.24
CA GLU A 357 -13.56 42.37 -15.08
C GLU A 357 -14.94 41.94 -14.57
N SER A 358 -15.43 42.61 -13.52
CA SER A 358 -16.79 42.49 -13.02
C SER A 358 -17.40 43.86 -12.77
N TYR A 359 -18.59 44.08 -13.34
CA TYR A 359 -19.46 45.23 -13.11
C TYR A 359 -20.11 45.18 -11.70
N GLN A 360 -20.22 46.33 -11.02
CA GLN A 360 -20.97 46.56 -9.77
C GLN A 360 -21.80 47.85 -9.90
N PRO A 361 -23.00 47.94 -9.28
CA PRO A 361 -23.16 48.74 -8.04
C PRO A 361 -24.34 48.25 -7.11
N HIS A 362 -24.68 48.72 -5.89
CA HIS A 362 -24.16 49.66 -4.88
C HIS A 362 -24.86 49.39 -3.50
N ILE A 363 -24.39 50.10 -2.46
CA ILE A 363 -24.49 49.92 -0.99
C ILE A 363 -25.82 50.40 -0.34
N GLY A 364 -26.20 49.81 0.81
CA GLY A 364 -27.13 50.40 1.79
C GLY A 364 -27.00 49.80 3.21
N ILE A 365 -26.93 50.66 4.23
CA ILE A 365 -26.47 50.44 5.63
C ILE A 365 -27.63 50.12 6.59
N ILE A 366 -27.48 49.16 7.53
CA ILE A 366 -28.18 49.11 8.85
C ILE A 366 -27.24 48.51 9.94
N SER A 367 -27.31 49.04 11.17
CA SER A 367 -26.43 48.74 12.30
C SER A 367 -26.73 47.41 13.04
N ARG A 368 -25.71 46.93 13.76
CA ARG A 368 -25.57 45.61 14.39
C ARG A 368 -26.38 45.40 15.68
N GLU A 369 -27.04 46.44 16.21
CA GLU A 369 -27.69 46.41 17.53
C GLU A 369 -29.22 46.26 17.47
N GLN A 370 -29.86 46.33 16.29
CA GLN A 370 -31.32 46.23 16.14
C GLN A 370 -31.85 44.85 15.73
N TRP A 371 -31.00 43.85 15.50
CA TRP A 371 -31.41 42.53 14.99
C TRP A 371 -31.48 41.41 16.05
N GLU A 372 -30.80 41.54 17.19
CA GLU A 372 -30.56 40.40 18.09
C GLU A 372 -31.61 40.17 19.22
N LEU A 373 -32.61 41.05 19.41
CA LEU A 373 -33.41 41.03 20.66
C LEU A 373 -34.86 40.49 20.59
N GLY A 374 -35.32 39.89 19.50
CA GLY A 374 -36.71 39.39 19.44
C GLY A 374 -36.87 38.07 18.71
N ARG A 375 -37.11 36.98 19.47
CA ARG A 375 -37.76 35.69 19.11
C ARG A 375 -37.07 34.40 19.59
N ILE A 376 -36.11 34.47 20.50
CA ILE A 376 -35.61 33.26 21.17
C ILE A 376 -36.47 33.01 22.42
N ARG A 377 -37.66 32.39 22.28
CA ARG A 377 -38.25 31.56 23.37
C ARG A 377 -39.51 30.73 23.07
N GLU A 378 -40.18 30.80 21.92
CA GLU A 378 -41.48 30.10 21.75
C GLU A 378 -41.52 28.91 20.75
N ASP A 379 -40.50 28.67 19.91
CA ASP A 379 -40.65 27.72 18.79
C ASP A 379 -40.28 26.24 19.08
N LEU A 380 -39.76 25.90 20.26
CA LEU A 380 -39.19 24.56 20.49
C LEU A 380 -40.22 23.47 20.84
N SER A 381 -41.37 23.81 21.44
CA SER A 381 -42.39 22.83 21.85
C SER A 381 -43.46 22.58 20.79
N SER A 382 -43.74 23.54 19.90
CA SER A 382 -44.70 23.37 18.81
C SER A 382 -44.17 22.45 17.70
N PHE A 383 -42.85 22.47 17.49
CA PHE A 383 -42.15 21.69 16.46
C PHE A 383 -42.17 20.16 16.72
N GLN A 384 -42.20 19.74 17.99
CA GLN A 384 -42.23 18.32 18.37
C GLN A 384 -43.58 17.64 18.11
N ASN A 385 -44.69 18.38 18.24
CA ASN A 385 -46.03 17.85 17.99
C ASN A 385 -46.37 17.79 16.48
N LEU A 386 -45.78 18.70 15.70
CA LEU A 386 -45.92 18.79 14.24
C LEU A 386 -45.23 17.62 13.50
N LEU A 387 -44.05 17.19 13.95
CA LEU A 387 -43.29 16.09 13.35
C LEU A 387 -43.96 14.71 13.51
N LYS A 388 -44.67 14.49 14.64
CA LYS A 388 -45.40 13.24 14.89
C LYS A 388 -46.65 13.09 14.02
N GLN A 389 -47.25 14.19 13.56
CA GLN A 389 -48.49 14.17 12.75
C GLN A 389 -48.22 14.12 11.23
N ALA A 390 -47.02 14.52 10.77
CA ALA A 390 -46.69 14.66 9.34
C ALA A 390 -46.27 13.37 8.61
N ILE A 391 -45.91 12.30 9.32
CA ILE A 391 -45.31 11.08 8.71
C ILE A 391 -46.38 10.06 8.26
N ALA A 392 -47.63 10.19 8.71
CA ALA A 392 -48.69 9.22 8.43
C ALA A 392 -49.22 9.14 6.96
N PRO A 393 -49.32 10.23 6.16
CA PRO A 393 -49.98 10.16 4.84
C PRO A 393 -49.06 9.92 3.63
N ILE A 394 -47.73 10.02 3.79
CA ILE A 394 -46.76 10.06 2.67
C ILE A 394 -46.48 8.67 2.07
N ALA A 395 -46.83 7.59 2.77
CA ALA A 395 -46.57 6.21 2.34
C ALA A 395 -47.42 5.74 1.13
N GLU A 396 -48.57 6.37 0.82
CA GLU A 396 -49.46 5.90 -0.25
C GLU A 396 -49.13 6.46 -1.65
N VAL A 397 -48.46 7.60 -1.74
CA VAL A 397 -48.26 8.34 -3.01
C VAL A 397 -47.13 7.73 -3.88
N PHE A 398 -46.22 6.95 -3.30
CA PHE A 398 -45.04 6.42 -4.00
C PHE A 398 -45.25 5.10 -4.77
N LYS A 399 -46.50 4.61 -4.90
CA LYS A 399 -46.81 3.42 -5.72
C LYS A 399 -46.77 3.66 -7.25
N GLY A 400 -46.61 4.91 -7.70
CA GLY A 400 -46.86 5.29 -9.10
C GLY A 400 -45.65 5.46 -10.03
N PHE A 401 -44.42 5.53 -9.54
CA PHE A 401 -43.25 5.84 -10.38
C PHE A 401 -42.25 4.68 -10.39
N LYS A 402 -42.35 3.83 -11.42
CA LYS A 402 -41.30 2.87 -11.77
C LYS A 402 -40.14 3.64 -12.39
N ALA A 403 -38.92 3.40 -11.91
CA ALA A 403 -37.71 3.88 -12.57
C ALA A 403 -37.66 3.35 -14.02
N PRO A 404 -37.31 4.18 -15.02
CA PRO A 404 -37.09 3.67 -16.36
C PRO A 404 -35.82 2.80 -16.38
N PRO A 405 -35.80 1.75 -17.22
CA PRO A 405 -34.62 0.89 -17.36
C PRO A 405 -33.43 1.69 -17.88
N SER A 406 -32.26 1.45 -17.30
CA SER A 406 -30.98 2.04 -17.68
C SER A 406 -30.70 1.86 -19.19
N PRO A 407 -30.00 2.81 -19.83
CA PRO A 407 -29.69 2.77 -21.26
C PRO A 407 -28.98 1.46 -21.60
N LYS A 408 -29.47 0.76 -22.63
CA LYS A 408 -28.79 -0.42 -23.15
C LYS A 408 -27.41 0.01 -23.67
N PRO A 409 -26.31 -0.65 -23.28
CA PRO A 409 -25.01 -0.40 -23.90
C PRO A 409 -25.12 -0.69 -25.39
N GLU A 410 -24.61 0.22 -26.22
CA GLU A 410 -24.51 0.01 -27.66
C GLU A 410 -23.75 -1.29 -27.92
N ALA A 411 -24.39 -2.19 -28.66
CA ALA A 411 -23.76 -3.44 -29.05
C ALA A 411 -22.57 -3.11 -29.95
N ASP A 412 -21.36 -3.48 -29.53
CA ASP A 412 -20.18 -3.46 -30.37
C ASP A 412 -20.41 -4.44 -31.54
N THR A 413 -20.85 -3.90 -32.68
CA THR A 413 -21.23 -4.64 -33.90
C THR A 413 -20.04 -5.26 -34.64
N ASN A 414 -18.83 -5.23 -34.06
CA ASN A 414 -17.61 -5.75 -34.69
C ASN A 414 -17.10 -7.07 -34.05
N ARG A 415 -17.99 -8.01 -33.73
CA ARG A 415 -17.58 -9.42 -33.56
C ARG A 415 -17.72 -10.14 -34.91
N PRO A 416 -16.63 -10.64 -35.53
CA PRO A 416 -16.76 -11.56 -36.64
C PRO A 416 -17.56 -12.77 -36.17
N SER A 417 -18.67 -13.05 -36.84
CA SER A 417 -19.52 -14.21 -36.58
C SER A 417 -18.68 -15.50 -36.72
N LEU A 418 -18.28 -16.07 -35.59
CA LEU A 418 -17.68 -17.40 -35.57
C LEU A 418 -18.74 -18.39 -36.04
N ASN A 419 -18.38 -19.29 -36.95
CA ASN A 419 -19.22 -20.44 -37.30
C ASN A 419 -19.28 -21.38 -36.08
N VAL A 420 -20.28 -21.18 -35.23
CA VAL A 420 -20.50 -22.01 -34.03
C VAL A 420 -21.25 -23.28 -34.43
N ILE A 421 -20.58 -24.42 -34.31
CA ILE A 421 -21.16 -25.74 -34.57
C ILE A 421 -21.62 -26.33 -33.23
N ILE A 422 -22.88 -26.74 -33.15
CA ILE A 422 -23.37 -27.51 -31.99
C ILE A 422 -22.84 -28.93 -32.11
N TYR A 423 -22.12 -29.39 -31.08
CA TYR A 423 -21.49 -30.69 -31.06
C TYR A 423 -22.55 -31.80 -31.08
N LYS A 424 -22.35 -32.74 -32.00
CA LYS A 424 -22.93 -34.07 -32.00
C LYS A 424 -21.80 -35.00 -32.38
N ARG A 425 -21.73 -36.19 -31.78
CA ARG A 425 -20.67 -37.15 -32.06
C ARG A 425 -20.56 -37.41 -33.58
N GLY A 426 -19.37 -37.21 -34.14
CA GLY A 426 -19.07 -37.35 -35.58
C GLY A 426 -19.18 -36.05 -36.39
N ASN A 427 -19.65 -34.95 -35.80
CA ASN A 427 -19.91 -33.68 -36.48
C ASN A 427 -18.68 -32.75 -36.53
N ILE A 428 -17.54 -33.14 -35.95
CA ILE A 428 -16.30 -32.34 -36.05
C ILE A 428 -15.70 -32.52 -37.45
N PRO A 429 -15.50 -31.43 -38.21
CA PRO A 429 -14.93 -31.52 -39.55
C PRO A 429 -13.45 -31.94 -39.49
N LEU A 430 -12.98 -32.57 -40.57
CA LEU A 430 -11.56 -32.90 -40.72
C LEU A 430 -10.74 -31.62 -40.87
N LYS A 431 -9.56 -31.53 -40.22
CA LYS A 431 -8.69 -30.35 -40.33
C LYS A 431 -8.38 -29.97 -41.78
N SER A 432 -8.23 -30.96 -42.67
CA SER A 432 -7.96 -30.76 -44.10
C SER A 432 -9.11 -30.13 -44.89
N SER A 433 -10.34 -30.17 -44.36
CA SER A 433 -11.55 -29.71 -45.06
C SER A 433 -11.97 -28.28 -44.75
N VAL A 434 -11.32 -27.62 -43.78
CA VAL A 434 -11.70 -26.27 -43.33
C VAL A 434 -10.51 -25.33 -43.38
N VAL A 435 -10.75 -24.13 -43.89
CA VAL A 435 -9.78 -23.03 -43.92
C VAL A 435 -10.24 -21.98 -42.92
N GLY A 436 -9.68 -21.99 -41.71
CA GLY A 436 -9.96 -20.99 -40.66
C GLY A 436 -10.26 -21.57 -39.28
N ASP A 437 -10.54 -20.69 -38.33
CA ASP A 437 -10.88 -21.05 -36.94
C ASP A 437 -12.34 -21.47 -36.85
N ILE A 438 -12.61 -22.54 -36.07
CA ILE A 438 -13.95 -23.07 -35.84
C ILE A 438 -14.24 -23.03 -34.35
N SER A 439 -15.50 -22.74 -34.00
CA SER A 439 -15.98 -22.82 -32.61
C SER A 439 -17.02 -23.93 -32.48
N ILE A 440 -16.86 -24.79 -31.47
CA ILE A 440 -17.78 -25.90 -31.17
C ILE A 440 -18.41 -25.64 -29.81
N SER A 441 -19.73 -25.72 -29.73
CA SER A 441 -20.45 -25.71 -28.46
C SER A 441 -20.89 -27.13 -28.07
N CYS A 442 -20.53 -27.60 -26.88
CA CYS A 442 -20.85 -28.96 -26.41
C CYS A 442 -21.57 -28.98 -25.05
N GLN A 443 -22.27 -30.08 -24.76
CA GLN A 443 -22.83 -30.32 -23.43
C GLN A 443 -21.76 -30.81 -22.45
N PRO A 444 -21.90 -30.58 -21.13
CA PRO A 444 -20.90 -31.02 -20.14
C PRO A 444 -20.57 -32.52 -20.19
N SER A 445 -21.56 -33.37 -20.48
CA SER A 445 -21.38 -34.83 -20.63
C SER A 445 -20.62 -35.24 -21.89
N GLU A 446 -20.58 -34.37 -22.90
CA GLU A 446 -19.98 -34.64 -24.22
C GLU A 446 -18.57 -34.08 -24.35
N HIS A 447 -18.11 -33.32 -23.35
CA HIS A 447 -16.88 -32.55 -23.41
C HIS A 447 -15.62 -33.39 -23.71
N ILE A 448 -15.45 -34.53 -23.01
CA ILE A 448 -14.32 -35.45 -23.25
C ILE A 448 -14.40 -36.07 -24.66
N ALA A 449 -15.61 -36.42 -25.10
CA ALA A 449 -15.82 -37.01 -26.42
C ALA A 449 -15.45 -36.01 -27.54
N ALA A 450 -15.74 -34.72 -27.35
CA ALA A 450 -15.36 -33.66 -28.27
C ALA A 450 -13.84 -33.52 -28.42
N TRP A 451 -13.07 -33.60 -27.33
CA TRP A 451 -11.60 -33.59 -27.38
C TRP A 451 -11.02 -34.79 -28.12
N VAL A 452 -11.48 -35.99 -27.79
CA VAL A 452 -11.01 -37.23 -28.44
C VAL A 452 -11.34 -37.22 -29.92
N GLU A 453 -12.55 -36.80 -30.29
CA GLU A 453 -12.95 -36.69 -31.69
C GLU A 453 -12.12 -35.63 -32.44
N ALA A 454 -11.89 -34.46 -31.85
CA ALA A 454 -11.07 -33.41 -32.46
C ALA A 454 -9.66 -33.90 -32.82
N VAL A 455 -8.99 -34.57 -31.88
CA VAL A 455 -7.65 -35.15 -32.13
C VAL A 455 -7.72 -36.23 -33.23
N SER A 456 -8.74 -37.11 -33.19
CA SER A 456 -8.91 -38.14 -34.23
C SER A 456 -9.16 -37.58 -35.64
N LYS A 457 -9.69 -36.36 -35.75
CA LYS A 457 -9.95 -35.62 -37.00
C LYS A 457 -8.74 -34.81 -37.48
N GLY A 458 -7.59 -34.93 -36.80
CA GLY A 458 -6.33 -34.30 -37.17
C GLY A 458 -6.13 -32.88 -36.63
N TRP A 459 -6.95 -32.42 -35.67
CA TRP A 459 -6.75 -31.13 -35.04
C TRP A 459 -5.58 -31.16 -34.06
N THR A 460 -4.57 -30.33 -34.32
CA THR A 460 -3.34 -30.26 -33.52
C THR A 460 -3.39 -29.19 -32.43
N GLN A 461 -4.15 -28.10 -32.66
CA GLN A 461 -4.26 -26.96 -31.74
C GLN A 461 -5.72 -26.80 -31.31
N ILE A 462 -6.02 -27.20 -30.07
CA ILE A 462 -7.38 -27.20 -29.52
C ILE A 462 -7.41 -26.27 -28.30
N LEU A 463 -8.26 -25.26 -28.32
CA LEU A 463 -8.49 -24.33 -27.22
C LEU A 463 -9.83 -24.63 -26.57
N ASP A 464 -9.83 -25.05 -25.30
CA ASP A 464 -11.04 -25.15 -24.49
C ASP A 464 -11.28 -23.84 -23.75
N ASN A 465 -12.27 -23.08 -24.25
CA ASN A 465 -12.71 -21.79 -23.72
C ASN A 465 -13.97 -21.92 -22.84
N SER A 466 -14.31 -23.11 -22.35
CA SER A 466 -15.45 -23.29 -21.44
C SER A 466 -15.30 -22.40 -20.20
N HIS A 467 -16.38 -21.91 -19.60
CA HIS A 467 -16.33 -21.01 -18.44
C HIS A 467 -15.61 -21.61 -17.19
N PRO A 468 -14.98 -20.81 -16.30
CA PRO A 468 -14.43 -21.33 -15.05
C PRO A 468 -15.46 -22.10 -14.21
N GLY A 469 -15.02 -23.20 -13.60
CA GLY A 469 -15.85 -24.04 -12.73
C GLY A 469 -16.74 -25.07 -13.44
N LEU A 470 -16.75 -25.15 -14.77
CA LEU A 470 -17.42 -26.21 -15.55
C LEU A 470 -16.64 -27.54 -15.61
N GLY A 471 -15.61 -27.70 -14.77
CA GLY A 471 -14.91 -28.99 -14.62
C GLY A 471 -13.86 -29.32 -15.69
N LYS A 472 -13.40 -28.35 -16.49
CA LYS A 472 -12.34 -28.56 -17.51
C LYS A 472 -11.13 -29.32 -16.97
N SER A 473 -10.50 -28.83 -15.90
CA SER A 473 -9.31 -29.46 -15.30
C SER A 473 -9.62 -30.82 -14.68
N TYR A 474 -10.86 -31.01 -14.19
CA TYR A 474 -11.31 -32.31 -13.69
C TYR A 474 -11.44 -33.34 -14.83
N ASN A 475 -12.05 -32.95 -15.95
CA ASN A 475 -12.16 -33.79 -17.15
C ASN A 475 -10.79 -34.07 -17.77
N ALA A 476 -9.89 -33.08 -17.79
CA ALA A 476 -8.52 -33.24 -18.26
C ALA A 476 -7.78 -34.31 -17.45
N GLY A 477 -7.99 -34.35 -16.13
CA GLY A 477 -7.41 -35.38 -15.26
C GLY A 477 -7.98 -36.80 -15.47
N GLN A 478 -9.08 -36.97 -16.22
CA GLN A 478 -9.63 -38.28 -16.58
C GLN A 478 -9.06 -38.83 -17.91
N LEU A 479 -8.33 -37.99 -18.66
CA LEU A 479 -7.72 -38.38 -19.92
C LEU A 479 -6.53 -39.33 -19.69
N THR A 480 -6.32 -40.25 -20.63
CA THR A 480 -5.19 -41.19 -20.64
C THR A 480 -4.50 -41.17 -22.00
N ALA A 481 -3.23 -41.55 -22.04
CA ALA A 481 -2.46 -41.58 -23.29
C ALA A 481 -3.07 -42.55 -24.32
N ALA A 482 -3.64 -43.66 -23.84
CA ALA A 482 -4.30 -44.68 -24.66
C ALA A 482 -5.51 -44.15 -25.45
N LEU A 483 -6.26 -43.18 -24.90
CA LEU A 483 -7.43 -42.60 -25.60
C LEU A 483 -7.05 -41.87 -26.89
N PHE A 484 -5.83 -41.36 -26.98
CA PHE A 484 -5.33 -40.61 -28.13
C PHE A 484 -4.34 -41.39 -28.99
N GLY A 485 -3.99 -42.63 -28.60
CA GLY A 485 -2.97 -43.42 -29.28
C GLY A 485 -1.57 -42.81 -29.24
N VAL A 486 -1.24 -42.10 -28.15
CA VAL A 486 0.11 -41.53 -27.91
C VAL A 486 0.83 -42.30 -26.80
N ASP A 487 2.17 -42.27 -26.80
CA ASP A 487 2.98 -42.96 -25.78
C ASP A 487 2.91 -42.23 -24.43
N LYS A 488 2.93 -40.90 -24.46
CA LYS A 488 2.97 -40.02 -23.27
C LYS A 488 1.91 -38.92 -23.36
N LEU A 489 1.18 -38.70 -22.27
CA LEU A 489 0.27 -37.57 -22.09
C LEU A 489 0.78 -36.70 -20.95
N ILE A 490 1.10 -35.44 -21.24
CA ILE A 490 1.71 -34.54 -20.25
C ILE A 490 0.78 -33.38 -19.90
N TYR A 491 0.37 -33.32 -18.64
CA TYR A 491 -0.35 -32.21 -18.05
C TYR A 491 0.62 -31.12 -17.58
N GLN A 492 0.62 -30.00 -18.30
CA GLN A 492 1.47 -28.84 -18.08
C GLN A 492 0.76 -27.86 -17.14
N ASP A 493 1.36 -27.65 -15.96
CA ASP A 493 0.80 -26.77 -14.93
C ASP A 493 1.92 -26.07 -14.15
N ALA A 494 1.70 -24.81 -13.80
CA ALA A 494 2.58 -24.06 -12.91
C ALA A 494 2.63 -24.69 -11.50
N ASN A 495 1.52 -25.27 -11.04
CA ASN A 495 1.37 -25.89 -9.73
C ASN A 495 1.36 -27.44 -9.80
N HIS A 496 2.04 -28.04 -10.78
CA HIS A 496 2.04 -29.49 -11.02
C HIS A 496 2.33 -30.38 -9.78
N ARG A 497 3.12 -29.90 -8.80
CA ARG A 497 3.38 -30.61 -7.52
C ARG A 497 2.20 -30.62 -6.56
N ASN A 498 1.37 -29.58 -6.61
CA ASN A 498 0.23 -29.36 -5.72
C ASN A 498 -1.06 -29.29 -6.58
N PRO A 499 -1.48 -30.41 -7.20
CA PRO A 499 -2.62 -30.42 -8.12
C PRO A 499 -3.91 -29.98 -7.43
N SER A 500 -4.76 -29.26 -8.17
CA SER A 500 -6.01 -28.68 -7.66
C SER A 500 -7.22 -29.61 -7.78
N THR A 501 -7.11 -30.70 -8.55
CA THR A 501 -8.21 -31.66 -8.78
C THR A 501 -7.79 -33.10 -8.50
N LEU A 502 -8.73 -33.87 -7.96
CA LEU A 502 -8.50 -35.27 -7.56
C LEU A 502 -8.07 -36.18 -8.73
N PRO A 503 -8.66 -36.10 -9.95
CA PRO A 503 -8.24 -36.96 -11.06
C PRO A 503 -6.81 -36.68 -11.51
N ILE A 504 -6.37 -35.42 -11.52
CA ILE A 504 -4.98 -35.07 -11.85
C ILE A 504 -4.02 -35.66 -10.81
N GLU A 505 -4.37 -35.53 -9.53
CA GLU A 505 -3.52 -36.05 -8.45
C GLU A 505 -3.37 -37.57 -8.49
N THR A 506 -4.45 -38.27 -8.83
CA THR A 506 -4.54 -39.74 -8.82
C THR A 506 -3.99 -40.38 -10.09
N ASN A 507 -4.27 -39.80 -11.27
CA ASN A 507 -3.97 -40.41 -12.56
C ASN A 507 -2.65 -39.94 -13.18
N PHE A 508 -2.17 -38.73 -12.88
CA PHE A 508 -0.95 -38.20 -13.46
C PHE A 508 0.20 -38.22 -12.45
N VAL A 509 1.37 -38.73 -12.86
CA VAL A 509 2.56 -38.79 -11.99
C VAL A 509 3.40 -37.54 -12.13
N ASP A 510 3.83 -36.95 -11.01
CA ASP A 510 4.68 -35.76 -11.00
C ASP A 510 6.07 -36.03 -11.61
N LEU A 511 6.46 -35.23 -12.59
CA LEU A 511 7.80 -35.27 -13.15
C LEU A 511 8.76 -34.52 -12.21
N PRO A 512 9.70 -35.24 -11.55
CA PRO A 512 10.53 -34.63 -10.53
C PRO A 512 11.46 -33.56 -11.13
N VAL A 513 11.55 -32.44 -10.41
CA VAL A 513 12.48 -31.33 -10.70
C VAL A 513 13.69 -31.40 -9.77
N ARG A 514 14.78 -30.68 -10.06
CA ARG A 514 15.92 -30.57 -9.12
C ARG A 514 15.51 -29.71 -7.93
N HIS A 515 15.64 -30.22 -6.71
CA HIS A 515 15.37 -29.48 -5.47
C HIS A 515 16.35 -29.84 -4.35
N ASN A 516 16.49 -28.93 -3.40
CA ASN A 516 17.28 -29.13 -2.17
C ASN A 516 16.35 -29.21 -0.94
N GLY A 517 15.27 -29.97 -1.08
CA GLY A 517 14.20 -30.08 -0.09
C GLY A 517 13.07 -29.06 -0.30
N PHE A 518 11.92 -29.34 0.29
CA PHE A 518 10.73 -28.50 0.26
C PHE A 518 10.28 -28.14 1.67
N LYS A 519 9.58 -27.01 1.79
CA LYS A 519 8.83 -26.64 2.99
C LYS A 519 7.41 -27.16 2.86
N LEU A 520 6.89 -27.78 3.91
CA LEU A 520 5.51 -28.25 3.95
C LEU A 520 4.62 -27.19 4.59
N ASP A 521 3.55 -26.84 3.90
CA ASP A 521 2.55 -25.90 4.40
C ASP A 521 1.29 -26.66 4.83
N SER A 522 1.18 -26.87 6.14
CA SER A 522 0.05 -27.57 6.77
C SER A 522 -1.28 -26.82 6.67
N THR A 523 -1.27 -25.52 6.30
CA THR A 523 -2.50 -24.74 6.10
C THR A 523 -3.20 -25.08 4.78
N ARG A 524 -2.49 -25.71 3.83
CA ARG A 524 -2.99 -26.05 2.50
C ARG A 524 -2.86 -27.54 2.25
N LYS A 525 -3.96 -28.16 1.82
CA LYS A 525 -4.00 -29.58 1.48
C LYS A 525 -4.39 -29.81 0.03
N THR A 526 -3.75 -30.79 -0.60
CA THR A 526 -4.16 -31.30 -1.91
C THR A 526 -5.48 -32.08 -1.78
N PRO A 527 -6.18 -32.38 -2.89
CA PRO A 527 -7.38 -33.21 -2.87
C PRO A 527 -7.24 -34.55 -2.15
N THR A 528 -6.05 -35.18 -2.15
CA THR A 528 -5.79 -36.41 -1.37
C THR A 528 -5.46 -36.17 0.11
N GLY A 529 -5.35 -34.90 0.54
CA GLY A 529 -5.08 -34.51 1.92
C GLY A 529 -3.61 -34.30 2.25
N SER A 530 -2.70 -34.32 1.25
CA SER A 530 -1.27 -34.07 1.43
C SER A 530 -0.98 -32.59 1.63
N ASP A 531 -0.02 -32.25 2.48
CA ASP A 531 0.39 -30.85 2.70
C ASP A 531 1.07 -30.28 1.45
N PHE A 532 0.87 -28.99 1.19
CA PHE A 532 1.46 -28.34 0.03
C PHE A 532 2.98 -28.26 0.12
N GLN A 533 3.65 -28.62 -0.97
CA GLN A 533 5.09 -28.51 -1.10
C GLN A 533 5.47 -27.15 -1.68
N LEU A 534 6.24 -26.38 -0.93
CA LEU A 534 6.74 -25.06 -1.32
C LEU A 534 8.26 -25.08 -1.44
N TRP A 535 8.79 -24.21 -2.31
CA TRP A 535 10.23 -23.94 -2.33
C TRP A 535 10.68 -23.30 -1.02
N THR A 536 11.79 -23.77 -0.46
CA THR A 536 12.43 -23.18 0.72
C THR A 536 12.95 -21.76 0.43
N GLN A 537 12.64 -20.79 1.28
CA GLN A 537 13.17 -19.43 1.17
C GLN A 537 14.53 -19.28 1.86
N ALA A 538 15.22 -18.16 1.57
CA ALA A 538 16.51 -17.87 2.18
C ALA A 538 16.38 -17.71 3.72
N GLY A 539 17.02 -18.60 4.47
CA GLY A 539 16.95 -18.64 5.94
C GLY A 539 15.99 -19.69 6.50
N GLU A 540 15.18 -20.35 5.66
CA GLU A 540 14.29 -21.44 6.08
C GLU A 540 14.98 -22.81 5.98
N THR A 541 14.57 -23.75 6.83
CA THR A 541 14.97 -25.17 6.75
C THR A 541 13.92 -25.99 6.00
N ALA A 542 14.40 -26.89 5.14
CA ALA A 542 13.54 -27.86 4.44
C ALA A 542 12.97 -28.89 5.41
N ASP A 543 11.72 -29.30 5.19
CA ASP A 543 11.06 -30.39 5.91
C ASP A 543 11.20 -31.74 5.18
N THR A 544 11.56 -31.71 3.89
CA THR A 544 11.77 -32.91 3.07
C THR A 544 13.23 -33.01 2.60
N ASP A 545 13.68 -34.24 2.32
CA ASP A 545 14.97 -34.48 1.69
C ASP A 545 15.05 -33.87 0.28
N GLY A 546 16.25 -33.44 -0.11
CA GLY A 546 16.50 -32.89 -1.45
C GLY A 546 16.97 -33.96 -2.43
N ASN A 547 16.56 -33.92 -3.70
CA ASN A 547 17.11 -34.83 -4.72
C ASN A 547 18.38 -34.31 -5.42
N CYS A 548 18.78 -33.06 -5.16
CA CYS A 548 20.02 -32.46 -5.66
C CYS A 548 20.50 -31.26 -4.82
N HIS A 549 21.60 -31.42 -4.08
CA HIS A 549 22.23 -30.33 -3.33
C HIS A 549 22.77 -29.17 -4.20
N ARG A 550 23.07 -29.45 -5.48
CA ARG A 550 23.60 -28.45 -6.43
C ARG A 550 22.53 -27.70 -7.20
N THR A 551 21.25 -27.81 -6.82
CA THR A 551 20.13 -27.10 -7.45
C THR A 551 20.35 -25.60 -7.58
N TYR A 552 21.02 -24.98 -6.60
CA TYR A 552 21.33 -23.54 -6.64
C TYR A 552 22.24 -23.15 -7.82
N LEU A 553 23.18 -24.01 -8.23
CA LEU A 553 24.05 -23.75 -9.38
C LEU A 553 23.27 -23.81 -10.70
N PHE A 554 22.34 -24.76 -10.85
CA PHE A 554 21.46 -24.81 -12.04
C PHE A 554 20.52 -23.61 -12.11
N SER A 555 20.03 -23.15 -10.95
CA SER A 555 19.20 -21.94 -10.89
C SER A 555 20.01 -20.69 -11.26
N ALA A 556 21.25 -20.58 -10.77
CA ALA A 556 22.17 -19.51 -11.18
C ALA A 556 22.55 -19.60 -12.67
N PHE A 557 22.76 -20.81 -13.21
CA PHE A 557 23.04 -21.04 -14.63
C PHE A 557 21.92 -20.49 -15.53
N ARG A 558 20.65 -20.80 -15.21
CA ARG A 558 19.48 -20.25 -15.90
C ARG A 558 19.44 -18.72 -15.85
N ASN A 559 19.75 -18.13 -14.71
CA ASN A 559 19.73 -16.68 -14.53
C ASN A 559 20.86 -15.96 -15.28
N LYS A 560 22.01 -16.62 -15.47
CA LYS A 560 23.18 -16.04 -16.17
C LYS A 560 23.07 -16.06 -17.69
N ASN A 561 22.02 -16.64 -18.26
CA ASN A 561 21.69 -16.58 -19.69
C ASN A 561 22.69 -17.25 -20.67
N PHE A 562 23.37 -18.33 -20.25
CA PHE A 562 24.26 -19.12 -21.12
C PHE A 562 23.47 -20.01 -22.11
N THR A 563 22.85 -19.38 -23.10
CA THR A 563 21.87 -20.03 -23.99
C THR A 563 22.44 -21.09 -24.92
N SER A 564 23.72 -20.98 -25.27
CA SER A 564 24.44 -21.94 -26.11
C SER A 564 24.77 -23.25 -25.38
N LEU A 565 24.78 -23.24 -24.05
CA LEU A 565 25.20 -24.35 -23.20
C LEU A 565 24.00 -25.05 -22.54
N ASP A 566 23.03 -25.56 -23.30
CA ASP A 566 21.86 -26.22 -22.68
C ASP A 566 22.20 -27.63 -22.14
N PHE A 567 22.72 -27.67 -20.91
CA PHE A 567 23.06 -28.91 -20.21
C PHE A 567 22.26 -29.15 -18.92
N GLU A 568 21.15 -28.43 -18.68
CA GLU A 568 20.34 -28.65 -17.47
C GLU A 568 19.95 -30.13 -17.28
N GLU A 569 19.72 -30.80 -18.40
CA GLU A 569 19.25 -32.18 -18.49
C GLU A 569 20.29 -33.14 -19.11
N SER A 570 21.40 -32.61 -19.65
CA SER A 570 22.37 -33.44 -20.37
C SER A 570 23.26 -34.23 -19.40
N GLY A 571 23.64 -35.44 -19.81
CA GLY A 571 24.63 -36.24 -19.08
C GLY A 571 26.04 -35.61 -19.04
N ILE A 572 26.23 -34.52 -19.79
CA ILE A 572 27.48 -33.83 -20.10
C ILE A 572 27.60 -32.53 -19.27
N SER A 573 26.60 -32.18 -18.45
CA SER A 573 26.64 -31.01 -17.57
C SER A 573 27.92 -30.97 -16.72
N PRO A 574 28.78 -29.92 -16.83
CA PRO A 574 29.96 -29.75 -15.98
C PRO A 574 29.62 -29.70 -14.49
N ILE A 575 28.46 -29.11 -14.14
CA ILE A 575 27.92 -29.07 -12.76
C ILE A 575 27.67 -30.49 -12.22
N CYS A 576 27.15 -31.39 -13.06
CA CYS A 576 27.02 -32.80 -12.72
C CYS A 576 28.37 -33.53 -12.78
N GLY A 577 29.26 -33.13 -13.69
CA GLY A 577 30.61 -33.64 -13.90
C GLY A 577 31.44 -33.62 -12.62
N GLY A 578 31.58 -32.43 -12.02
CA GLY A 578 32.30 -32.27 -10.75
C GLY A 578 31.53 -32.75 -9.51
N CYS A 579 30.40 -33.46 -9.65
CA CYS A 579 29.61 -33.90 -8.49
C CYS A 579 30.14 -35.22 -7.94
N SER A 580 30.53 -35.24 -6.66
CA SER A 580 31.00 -36.47 -5.98
C SER A 580 29.95 -37.59 -5.93
N LEU A 581 28.66 -37.25 -6.08
CA LEU A 581 27.53 -38.18 -6.08
C LEU A 581 27.00 -38.48 -7.49
N LYS A 582 27.70 -38.10 -8.57
CA LYS A 582 27.28 -38.29 -9.98
C LYS A 582 26.85 -39.72 -10.29
N ASN A 583 27.64 -40.71 -9.87
CA ASN A 583 27.35 -42.13 -10.11
C ASN A 583 26.12 -42.60 -9.32
N GLN A 584 26.04 -42.27 -8.02
CA GLN A 584 24.89 -42.64 -7.20
C GLN A 584 23.59 -42.01 -7.74
N CYS A 585 23.64 -40.74 -8.13
CA CYS A 585 22.50 -40.01 -8.71
C CYS A 585 21.93 -40.67 -9.99
N ARG A 586 22.73 -41.45 -10.73
CA ARG A 586 22.29 -42.17 -11.95
C ARG A 586 21.52 -43.46 -11.65
N PHE A 587 21.72 -44.06 -10.48
CA PHE A 587 21.24 -45.43 -10.19
C PHE A 587 20.41 -45.53 -8.90
N ALA A 588 20.47 -44.54 -8.02
CA ALA A 588 19.77 -44.51 -6.74
C ALA A 588 19.35 -43.09 -6.37
N SER A 589 18.53 -42.96 -5.32
CA SER A 589 18.14 -41.70 -4.71
C SER A 589 18.34 -41.71 -3.19
N GLY A 590 18.64 -40.56 -2.61
CA GLY A 590 18.79 -40.31 -1.18
C GLY A 590 18.90 -38.81 -0.91
N ASP A 591 19.20 -38.42 0.33
CA ASP A 591 19.36 -37.00 0.66
C ASP A 591 20.51 -36.36 -0.13
N GLY A 592 20.17 -35.37 -0.94
CA GLY A 592 21.08 -34.60 -1.78
C GLY A 592 21.37 -35.14 -3.18
N PHE A 593 20.84 -36.32 -3.54
CA PHE A 593 21.12 -36.95 -4.85
C PHE A 593 19.97 -37.86 -5.33
N GLY A 594 19.91 -38.08 -6.64
CA GLY A 594 18.95 -39.03 -7.24
C GLY A 594 18.02 -38.44 -8.28
N PHE A 595 18.07 -37.13 -8.53
CA PHE A 595 17.28 -36.48 -9.59
C PHE A 595 17.32 -37.23 -10.94
N ARG A 596 18.52 -37.63 -11.42
CA ARG A 596 18.66 -38.31 -12.72
C ARG A 596 17.97 -39.68 -12.72
N PHE A 597 18.13 -40.44 -11.65
CA PHE A 597 17.46 -41.72 -11.47
C PHE A 597 15.94 -41.56 -11.41
N GLN A 598 15.44 -40.66 -10.56
CA GLN A 598 14.02 -40.39 -10.38
C GLN A 598 13.36 -39.93 -11.68
N LYS A 599 13.92 -38.91 -12.36
CA LYS A 599 13.36 -38.36 -13.61
C LYS A 599 13.31 -39.40 -14.72
N ARG A 600 14.39 -40.16 -14.94
CA ARG A 600 14.41 -41.25 -15.93
C ARG A 600 13.37 -42.33 -15.62
N THR A 601 13.29 -42.74 -14.36
CA THR A 601 12.37 -43.80 -13.92
C THR A 601 10.92 -43.39 -14.16
N VAL A 602 10.55 -42.16 -13.80
CA VAL A 602 9.21 -41.63 -14.00
C VAL A 602 8.85 -41.57 -15.49
N ILE A 603 9.73 -41.03 -16.34
CA ILE A 603 9.51 -40.95 -17.80
C ILE A 603 9.34 -42.35 -18.42
N GLN A 604 10.12 -43.34 -17.98
CA GLN A 604 10.10 -44.68 -18.55
C GLN A 604 8.87 -45.49 -18.11
N GLN A 605 8.49 -45.40 -16.84
CA GLN A 605 7.46 -46.27 -16.26
C GLN A 605 6.02 -45.76 -16.43
N ASN A 606 5.83 -44.45 -16.59
CA ASN A 606 4.48 -43.85 -16.59
C ASN A 606 4.16 -43.19 -17.92
N SER A 607 2.92 -43.33 -18.38
CA SER A 607 2.44 -42.67 -19.60
C SER A 607 1.82 -41.30 -19.33
N GLU A 608 1.11 -41.16 -18.20
CA GLU A 608 0.48 -39.93 -17.74
C GLU A 608 1.41 -39.17 -16.78
N LEU A 609 1.90 -38.01 -17.23
CA LEU A 609 2.87 -37.20 -16.51
C LEU A 609 2.33 -35.79 -16.24
N ARG A 610 2.65 -35.20 -15.09
CA ARG A 610 2.41 -33.77 -14.83
C ARG A 610 3.73 -33.03 -14.60
N ALA A 611 3.89 -31.85 -15.19
CA ALA A 611 5.15 -31.12 -15.15
C ALA A 611 4.97 -29.61 -15.39
N HIS A 612 5.98 -28.83 -15.02
CA HIS A 612 6.10 -27.46 -15.50
C HIS A 612 6.72 -27.44 -16.92
N PRO A 613 6.28 -26.57 -17.85
CA PRO A 613 6.85 -26.46 -19.19
C PRO A 613 8.37 -26.24 -19.20
N ASP A 614 8.86 -25.30 -18.39
CA ASP A 614 10.30 -25.05 -18.22
C ASP A 614 11.12 -26.25 -17.73
N SER A 615 10.50 -27.27 -17.11
CA SER A 615 11.20 -28.47 -16.63
C SER A 615 10.96 -29.70 -17.52
N THR A 616 10.19 -29.55 -18.59
CA THR A 616 9.86 -30.63 -19.51
C THR A 616 10.85 -30.63 -20.68
N PRO A 617 11.49 -31.78 -20.99
CA PRO A 617 12.31 -31.91 -22.19
C PRO A 617 11.46 -31.71 -23.46
N VAL A 618 12.02 -31.06 -24.48
CA VAL A 618 11.34 -30.88 -25.79
C VAL A 618 11.05 -32.22 -26.45
N THR A 619 12.05 -33.11 -26.41
CA THR A 619 11.98 -34.47 -26.95
C THR A 619 12.18 -35.46 -25.82
N LEU A 620 11.27 -36.41 -25.69
CA LEU A 620 11.39 -37.52 -24.73
C LEU A 620 11.81 -38.78 -25.48
N THR A 621 12.85 -39.45 -25.00
CA THR A 621 13.35 -40.69 -25.61
C THR A 621 13.24 -41.88 -24.66
N ASN A 622 13.07 -43.07 -25.23
CA ASN A 622 13.10 -44.32 -24.50
C ASN A 622 14.54 -44.77 -24.22
N ALA A 623 14.72 -45.92 -23.56
CA ALA A 623 16.05 -46.46 -23.25
C ALA A 623 16.88 -46.85 -24.49
N ALA A 624 16.26 -46.96 -25.66
CA ALA A 624 16.88 -47.25 -26.94
C ALA A 624 17.02 -45.99 -27.83
N ASP A 625 16.91 -44.79 -27.24
CA ASP A 625 16.98 -43.48 -27.91
C ASP A 625 15.91 -43.24 -29.00
N GLN A 626 14.79 -43.97 -28.97
CA GLN A 626 13.65 -43.69 -29.84
C GLN A 626 12.72 -42.66 -29.19
N THR A 627 12.26 -41.69 -29.98
CA THR A 627 11.38 -40.61 -29.54
C THR A 627 9.97 -41.12 -29.21
N PHE A 628 9.46 -40.78 -28.04
CA PHE A 628 8.06 -41.00 -27.67
C PHE A 628 7.14 -40.03 -28.39
N THR A 629 5.96 -40.49 -28.80
CA THR A 629 4.85 -39.63 -29.21
C THR A 629 4.20 -38.98 -27.99
N VAL A 630 4.03 -37.66 -28.01
CA VAL A 630 3.59 -36.88 -26.85
C VAL A 630 2.33 -36.06 -27.17
N GLY A 631 1.29 -36.20 -26.35
CA GLY A 631 0.18 -35.26 -26.27
C GLY A 631 0.33 -34.31 -25.08
N ARG A 632 -0.08 -33.04 -25.21
CA ARG A 632 0.06 -32.04 -24.13
C ARG A 632 -1.27 -31.39 -23.77
N LEU A 633 -1.50 -31.26 -22.47
CA LEU A 633 -2.60 -30.50 -21.88
C LEU A 633 -1.99 -29.29 -21.16
N TRP A 634 -2.45 -28.08 -21.46
CA TRP A 634 -1.90 -26.84 -20.89
C TRP A 634 -2.93 -26.17 -19.99
N GLU A 635 -2.71 -26.24 -18.67
CA GLU A 635 -3.58 -25.58 -17.68
C GLU A 635 -3.29 -24.07 -17.64
N GLU A 636 -4.36 -23.25 -17.65
CA GLU A 636 -4.27 -21.78 -17.63
C GLU A 636 -3.26 -21.29 -18.69
N ALA A 637 -3.40 -21.80 -19.92
CA ALA A 637 -2.46 -21.62 -21.03
C ALA A 637 -2.09 -20.15 -21.28
N GLY A 638 -3.04 -19.22 -21.08
CA GLY A 638 -2.80 -17.79 -21.24
C GLY A 638 -1.76 -17.24 -20.26
N THR A 639 -1.62 -17.80 -19.06
CA THR A 639 -0.58 -17.41 -18.09
C THR A 639 0.64 -18.32 -18.13
N LEU A 640 0.45 -19.60 -18.44
CA LEU A 640 1.51 -20.61 -18.44
C LEU A 640 2.49 -20.41 -19.61
N ILE A 641 1.97 -20.09 -20.80
CA ILE A 641 2.79 -19.86 -21.99
C ILE A 641 3.44 -18.48 -21.89
N LYS A 642 4.76 -18.50 -21.68
CA LYS A 642 5.63 -17.31 -21.68
C LYS A 642 6.49 -17.31 -22.96
N PRO A 643 6.11 -16.52 -23.98
CA PRO A 643 6.82 -16.51 -25.26
C PRO A 643 8.05 -15.60 -25.26
N VAL A 644 8.21 -14.78 -24.23
CA VAL A 644 9.29 -13.79 -24.14
C VAL A 644 10.07 -14.05 -22.85
N ARG A 645 11.39 -14.06 -22.97
CA ARG A 645 12.34 -14.04 -21.85
C ARG A 645 12.83 -12.63 -21.60
N SER A 646 13.12 -12.33 -20.34
CA SER A 646 13.72 -11.07 -19.91
C SER A 646 15.06 -11.34 -19.23
N LEU A 647 16.05 -10.50 -19.52
CA LEU A 647 17.35 -10.50 -18.87
C LEU A 647 17.61 -9.12 -18.27
N ASP A 648 17.87 -9.07 -16.97
CA ASP A 648 18.22 -7.85 -16.26
C ASP A 648 19.75 -7.74 -16.14
N VAL A 649 20.27 -6.60 -16.58
CA VAL A 649 21.70 -6.30 -16.61
C VAL A 649 21.99 -5.18 -15.61
N ASN A 650 22.97 -5.41 -14.75
CA ASN A 650 23.42 -4.45 -13.75
C ASN A 650 24.74 -3.80 -14.18
N ARG A 651 25.14 -2.77 -13.42
CA ARG A 651 26.42 -2.09 -13.62
C ARG A 651 27.63 -3.03 -13.53
N SER A 652 27.64 -3.96 -12.57
CA SER A 652 28.73 -4.93 -12.41
C SER A 652 28.88 -5.83 -13.63
N ASP A 653 27.76 -6.33 -14.17
CA ASP A 653 27.75 -7.15 -15.38
C ASP A 653 28.32 -6.38 -16.56
N PHE A 654 27.91 -5.12 -16.73
CA PHE A 654 28.42 -4.25 -17.79
C PHE A 654 29.93 -4.02 -17.68
N GLU A 655 30.44 -3.64 -16.50
CA GLU A 655 31.86 -3.36 -16.28
C GLU A 655 32.73 -4.61 -16.55
N THR A 656 32.30 -5.78 -16.08
CA THR A 656 33.03 -7.03 -16.31
C THR A 656 33.02 -7.45 -17.78
N THR A 657 31.87 -7.40 -18.47
CA THR A 657 31.78 -7.74 -19.90
C THR A 657 32.64 -6.81 -20.76
N VAL A 658 32.62 -5.51 -20.49
CA VAL A 658 33.46 -4.54 -21.20
C VAL A 658 34.95 -4.81 -20.94
N GLY A 659 35.32 -5.12 -19.68
CA GLY A 659 36.69 -5.51 -19.34
C GLY A 659 37.17 -6.76 -20.09
N GLN A 660 36.31 -7.77 -20.25
CA GLN A 660 36.62 -8.97 -21.04
C GLN A 660 36.80 -8.66 -22.53
N LEU A 661 35.92 -7.84 -23.11
CA LEU A 661 36.04 -7.40 -24.51
C LEU A 661 37.33 -6.65 -24.81
N VAL A 662 37.79 -5.82 -23.87
CA VAL A 662 39.08 -5.10 -24.01
C VAL A 662 40.25 -6.07 -24.17
N LEU A 663 40.21 -7.21 -23.48
CA LEU A 663 41.28 -8.20 -23.50
C LEU A 663 41.20 -9.15 -24.72
N LEU A 664 39.98 -9.56 -25.09
CA LEU A 664 39.77 -10.61 -26.10
C LEU A 664 39.62 -10.04 -27.52
N GLU A 665 38.84 -8.98 -27.70
CA GLU A 665 38.44 -8.47 -29.03
C GLU A 665 38.45 -6.93 -29.10
N PRO A 666 39.63 -6.28 -29.07
CA PRO A 666 39.75 -4.81 -29.05
C PRO A 666 39.23 -4.15 -30.34
N ASN A 667 39.27 -4.85 -31.48
CA ASN A 667 38.80 -4.33 -32.76
C ASN A 667 37.27 -4.15 -32.76
N LEU A 668 36.53 -5.12 -32.21
CA LEU A 668 35.07 -5.06 -32.11
C LEU A 668 34.61 -4.02 -31.08
N LEU A 669 35.39 -3.83 -30.00
CA LEU A 669 35.14 -2.80 -29.00
C LEU A 669 35.13 -1.39 -29.62
N SER A 670 36.03 -1.11 -30.56
CA SER A 670 36.12 0.21 -31.21
C SER A 670 34.82 0.60 -31.94
N GLN A 671 34.14 -0.40 -32.53
CA GLN A 671 32.85 -0.20 -33.21
C GLN A 671 31.68 0.01 -32.22
N LEU A 672 31.78 -0.58 -31.01
CA LEU A 672 30.75 -0.51 -29.97
C LEU A 672 30.93 0.66 -28.99
N GLN A 673 32.08 1.33 -29.00
CA GLN A 673 32.43 2.38 -28.04
C GLN A 673 31.35 3.47 -27.89
N PRO A 674 30.71 4.00 -28.96
CA PRO A 674 29.65 5.00 -28.81
C PRO A 674 28.45 4.48 -28.01
N ALA A 675 28.02 3.24 -28.27
CA ALA A 675 26.90 2.61 -27.58
C ALA A 675 27.24 2.29 -26.12
N LEU A 676 28.44 1.76 -25.86
CA LEU A 676 28.91 1.45 -24.50
C LEU A 676 28.97 2.71 -23.62
N LYS A 677 29.33 3.86 -24.18
CA LYS A 677 29.32 5.13 -23.43
C LYS A 677 27.91 5.52 -22.97
N ILE A 678 26.92 5.34 -23.84
CA ILE A 678 25.51 5.61 -23.51
C ILE A 678 25.01 4.63 -22.46
N LEU A 679 25.30 3.33 -22.64
CA LEU A 679 24.96 2.30 -21.66
C LEU A 679 25.57 2.61 -20.29
N HIS A 680 26.84 3.00 -20.23
CA HIS A 680 27.49 3.41 -18.99
C HIS A 680 26.76 4.60 -18.34
N GLN A 681 26.32 5.60 -19.11
CA GLN A 681 25.54 6.74 -18.59
C GLN A 681 24.15 6.32 -18.06
N LEU A 682 23.52 5.32 -18.69
CA LEU A 682 22.26 4.73 -18.22
C LEU A 682 22.46 3.97 -16.91
N PHE A 683 23.49 3.10 -16.82
CA PHE A 683 23.81 2.33 -15.62
C PHE A 683 24.26 3.21 -14.44
N THR A 684 24.95 4.32 -14.71
CA THR A 684 25.37 5.31 -13.69
C THR A 684 24.30 6.34 -13.35
N GLN A 685 23.11 6.26 -13.97
CA GLN A 685 22.00 7.19 -13.78
C GLN A 685 22.35 8.68 -14.05
N GLN A 686 23.36 8.93 -14.87
CA GLN A 686 23.69 10.28 -15.32
C GLN A 686 22.61 10.83 -16.26
N LEU A 687 22.02 9.95 -17.07
CA LEU A 687 20.84 10.25 -17.85
C LEU A 687 19.59 10.03 -17.00
N LYS A 688 18.82 11.10 -16.79
CA LYS A 688 17.55 11.04 -16.07
C LYS A 688 16.41 10.85 -17.07
N PRO A 689 15.49 9.89 -16.83
CA PRO A 689 14.34 9.70 -17.68
C PRO A 689 13.34 10.86 -17.53
N ASN A 690 12.63 11.18 -18.60
CA ASN A 690 11.53 12.17 -18.56
C ASN A 690 10.29 11.63 -17.82
N SER A 691 10.16 10.30 -17.74
CA SER A 691 9.05 9.60 -17.12
C SER A 691 9.47 8.91 -15.82
N ARG A 692 8.54 8.83 -14.86
CA ARG A 692 8.69 8.02 -13.63
C ARG A 692 8.87 6.53 -13.90
N PHE A 693 8.56 6.07 -15.11
CA PHE A 693 8.63 4.67 -15.53
C PHE A 693 9.96 4.30 -16.22
N GLY A 694 10.97 5.18 -16.18
CA GLY A 694 12.27 4.94 -16.79
C GLY A 694 12.30 5.24 -18.29
N PHE A 695 13.28 4.65 -18.98
CA PHE A 695 13.42 4.74 -20.43
C PHE A 695 12.72 3.55 -21.10
N ASP A 696 11.89 3.83 -22.09
CA ASP A 696 11.26 2.84 -22.96
C ASP A 696 12.17 2.47 -24.16
N ASP A 697 11.76 1.47 -24.94
CA ASP A 697 12.52 0.97 -26.09
C ASP A 697 12.79 2.08 -27.12
N ALA A 698 11.79 2.92 -27.40
CA ALA A 698 11.91 4.02 -28.35
C ALA A 698 12.96 5.05 -27.91
N SER A 699 12.94 5.45 -26.63
CA SER A 699 13.92 6.39 -26.07
C SER A 699 15.33 5.79 -26.07
N ILE A 700 15.48 4.51 -25.71
CA ILE A 700 16.79 3.84 -25.69
C ILE A 700 17.36 3.75 -27.11
N ARG A 701 16.55 3.35 -28.10
CA ARG A 701 16.99 3.29 -29.50
C ARG A 701 17.33 4.66 -30.07
N ALA A 702 16.58 5.71 -29.69
CA ALA A 702 16.89 7.08 -30.08
C ALA A 702 18.24 7.53 -29.53
N LEU A 703 18.59 7.12 -28.31
CA LEU A 703 19.91 7.38 -27.72
C LEU A 703 21.01 6.58 -28.43
N LEU A 704 20.84 5.26 -28.59
CA LEU A 704 21.84 4.37 -29.18
C LEU A 704 22.15 4.69 -30.65
N GLY A 705 21.17 5.19 -31.41
CA GLY A 705 21.32 5.47 -32.84
C GLY A 705 21.22 4.22 -33.72
N LYS A 706 21.75 4.31 -34.95
CA LYS A 706 21.72 3.22 -35.93
C LYS A 706 22.73 2.13 -35.56
N PHE A 707 22.35 0.87 -35.76
CA PHE A 707 23.21 -0.28 -35.53
C PHE A 707 24.46 -0.23 -36.46
N PRO A 708 25.68 -0.52 -35.95
CA PRO A 708 26.91 -0.48 -36.75
C PRO A 708 26.89 -1.47 -37.94
N THR A 709 27.31 -1.03 -39.12
CA THR A 709 27.42 -1.89 -40.31
C THR A 709 28.66 -2.77 -40.24
N GLY A 710 28.49 -4.10 -40.31
CA GLY A 710 29.61 -5.06 -40.35
C GLY A 710 30.04 -5.65 -39.00
N LEU A 711 29.28 -5.42 -37.93
CA LEU A 711 29.54 -6.04 -36.63
C LEU A 711 29.25 -7.55 -36.66
N ASP A 712 30.25 -8.36 -36.36
CA ASP A 712 30.10 -9.82 -36.23
C ASP A 712 29.62 -10.19 -34.82
N ILE A 713 28.32 -10.45 -34.68
CA ILE A 713 27.70 -10.85 -33.42
C ILE A 713 28.14 -12.26 -33.00
N GLU A 714 28.46 -13.14 -33.97
CA GLU A 714 28.81 -14.53 -33.69
C GLU A 714 30.25 -14.64 -33.17
N ALA A 715 31.17 -13.83 -33.70
CA ALA A 715 32.50 -13.68 -33.11
C ALA A 715 32.44 -13.19 -31.65
N ILE A 716 31.59 -12.20 -31.35
CA ILE A 716 31.38 -11.73 -29.96
C ILE A 716 30.79 -12.82 -29.08
N ARG A 717 29.87 -13.62 -29.63
CA ARG A 717 29.27 -14.75 -28.91
C ARG A 717 30.35 -15.74 -28.48
N GLN A 718 31.17 -16.20 -29.43
CA GLN A 718 32.24 -17.17 -29.18
C GLN A 718 33.32 -16.64 -28.24
N ALA A 719 33.68 -15.36 -28.35
CA ALA A 719 34.70 -14.76 -27.49
C ALA A 719 34.24 -14.59 -26.04
N LEU A 720 32.97 -14.24 -25.80
CA LEU A 720 32.46 -13.98 -24.45
C LEU A 720 31.84 -15.21 -23.76
N GLU A 721 31.66 -16.32 -24.46
CA GLU A 721 31.13 -17.54 -23.87
C GLU A 721 32.12 -18.11 -22.84
N PRO A 722 31.75 -18.21 -21.55
CA PRO A 722 32.70 -18.66 -20.54
C PRO A 722 32.97 -20.16 -20.66
N ASP A 723 34.24 -20.54 -20.51
CA ASP A 723 34.61 -21.93 -20.33
C ASP A 723 34.22 -22.41 -18.93
N LEU A 724 33.30 -23.38 -18.86
CA LEU A 724 32.78 -23.94 -17.62
C LEU A 724 33.47 -25.26 -17.21
N THR A 725 34.55 -25.66 -17.87
CA THR A 725 35.31 -26.89 -17.58
C THR A 725 35.84 -26.94 -16.14
N PHE A 726 36.17 -25.78 -15.55
CA PHE A 726 36.61 -25.67 -14.15
C PHE A 726 35.58 -26.20 -13.12
N LEU A 727 34.31 -26.36 -13.50
CA LEU A 727 33.29 -26.99 -12.66
C LEU A 727 33.42 -28.53 -12.60
N GLU A 728 34.03 -29.14 -13.61
CA GLU A 728 34.31 -30.58 -13.68
C GLU A 728 35.72 -30.91 -13.18
N ASP A 729 36.71 -30.08 -13.53
CA ASP A 729 38.13 -30.27 -13.21
C ASP A 729 38.47 -29.86 -11.77
N LEU A 730 38.00 -30.66 -10.81
CA LEU A 730 38.23 -30.43 -9.39
C LEU A 730 39.56 -31.00 -8.88
N ASP A 731 40.22 -30.27 -7.99
CA ASP A 731 41.45 -30.72 -7.35
C ASP A 731 41.21 -32.01 -6.54
N SER A 732 42.06 -33.00 -6.78
CA SER A 732 42.03 -34.27 -6.07
C SER A 732 43.44 -34.80 -5.79
N ILE A 733 43.55 -35.74 -4.85
CA ILE A 733 44.82 -36.40 -4.56
C ILE A 733 44.95 -37.62 -5.50
N ASP A 734 45.95 -37.60 -6.38
CA ASP A 734 46.29 -38.75 -7.21
C ASP A 734 46.84 -39.88 -6.32
N THR A 735 46.03 -40.92 -6.15
CA THR A 735 46.40 -42.14 -5.41
C THR A 735 46.65 -43.32 -6.35
N SER A 736 46.58 -43.11 -7.66
CA SER A 736 46.64 -44.19 -8.66
C SER A 736 48.02 -44.83 -8.77
N LYS A 737 49.08 -44.05 -8.53
CA LYS A 737 50.48 -44.50 -8.63
C LYS A 737 51.00 -45.21 -7.39
N ASP A 738 50.30 -45.12 -6.26
CA ASP A 738 50.71 -45.71 -4.98
C ASP A 738 49.62 -46.61 -4.38
N LYS A 739 49.86 -47.93 -4.44
CA LYS A 739 48.94 -48.97 -3.95
C LYS A 739 48.72 -48.95 -2.44
N GLN A 740 49.63 -48.35 -1.64
CA GLN A 740 49.43 -48.19 -0.21
C GLN A 740 48.54 -46.98 0.09
N LEU A 741 48.76 -45.86 -0.61
CA LEU A 741 47.93 -44.66 -0.49
C LEU A 741 46.48 -44.91 -0.96
N SER A 742 46.25 -45.69 -2.02
CA SER A 742 44.89 -46.00 -2.49
C SER A 742 44.06 -46.82 -1.48
N LYS A 743 44.72 -47.63 -0.64
CA LYS A 743 44.07 -48.40 0.43
C LYS A 743 43.86 -47.60 1.73
N SER A 744 44.67 -46.55 1.94
CA SER A 744 44.60 -45.71 3.14
C SER A 744 43.23 -45.04 3.29
N ALA A 745 42.61 -45.20 4.47
CA ALA A 745 41.37 -44.51 4.81
C ALA A 745 41.60 -42.99 4.93
N ALA A 746 42.76 -42.57 5.43
CA ALA A 746 43.12 -41.16 5.57
C ALA A 746 43.30 -40.48 4.21
N ALA A 747 43.96 -41.13 3.25
CA ALA A 747 44.12 -40.59 1.89
C ALA A 747 42.76 -40.46 1.17
N ARG A 748 41.88 -41.45 1.32
CA ARG A 748 40.50 -41.38 0.79
C ARG A 748 39.68 -40.27 1.42
N TYR A 749 39.79 -40.08 2.74
CA TYR A 749 39.13 -38.98 3.44
C TYR A 749 39.65 -37.61 2.99
N ALA A 750 40.98 -37.44 2.94
CA ALA A 750 41.63 -36.21 2.50
C ALA A 750 41.28 -35.85 1.05
N SER A 751 41.34 -36.83 0.13
CA SER A 751 40.95 -36.64 -1.28
C SER A 751 39.48 -36.22 -1.39
N LYS A 752 38.57 -36.89 -0.66
CA LYS A 752 37.13 -36.52 -0.63
C LYS A 752 36.91 -35.11 -0.07
N LYS A 753 37.69 -34.70 0.93
CA LYS A 753 37.61 -33.35 1.52
C LYS A 753 38.12 -32.28 0.55
N LEU A 754 39.26 -32.52 -0.10
CA LEU A 754 39.84 -31.61 -1.09
C LEU A 754 38.90 -31.39 -2.28
N VAL A 755 38.32 -32.48 -2.83
CA VAL A 755 37.33 -32.38 -3.91
C VAL A 755 36.09 -31.58 -3.48
N LYS A 756 35.65 -31.72 -2.22
CA LYS A 756 34.53 -30.95 -1.68
C LYS A 756 34.86 -29.46 -1.55
N ASP A 757 36.06 -29.14 -1.09
CA ASP A 757 36.50 -27.74 -0.92
C ASP A 757 36.76 -27.09 -2.29
N SER A 758 37.39 -27.79 -3.24
CA SER A 758 37.57 -27.37 -4.63
C SER A 758 36.21 -27.14 -5.32
N ALA A 759 35.24 -28.05 -5.18
CA ALA A 759 33.88 -27.86 -5.68
C ALA A 759 33.18 -26.63 -5.10
N ARG A 760 33.47 -26.28 -3.84
CA ARG A 760 32.91 -25.08 -3.19
C ARG A 760 33.54 -23.82 -3.76
N SER A 761 34.85 -23.82 -4.02
CA SER A 761 35.54 -22.70 -4.66
C SER A 761 35.06 -22.49 -6.10
N ALA A 762 35.02 -23.56 -6.92
CA ALA A 762 34.48 -23.51 -8.28
C ALA A 762 33.01 -23.06 -8.29
N GLY A 763 32.20 -23.50 -7.31
CA GLY A 763 30.83 -23.01 -7.16
C GLY A 763 30.73 -21.51 -6.85
N LYS A 764 31.68 -20.94 -6.10
CA LYS A 764 31.74 -19.49 -5.84
C LYS A 764 32.17 -18.72 -7.09
N GLU A 765 33.23 -19.17 -7.74
CA GLU A 765 33.71 -18.58 -8.99
C GLU A 765 32.62 -18.57 -10.06
N PHE A 766 31.86 -19.66 -10.18
CA PHE A 766 30.70 -19.71 -11.07
C PHE A 766 29.62 -18.69 -10.69
N LEU A 767 29.36 -18.44 -9.40
CA LEU A 767 28.39 -17.43 -8.96
C LEU A 767 28.88 -15.99 -9.20
N ASP A 768 30.19 -15.77 -9.23
CA ASP A 768 30.80 -14.46 -9.46
C ASP A 768 30.88 -14.07 -10.96
N LEU A 769 30.67 -15.01 -11.89
CA LEU A 769 30.61 -14.70 -13.33
C LEU A 769 29.52 -13.65 -13.66
N PRO A 770 29.73 -12.74 -14.63
CA PRO A 770 28.70 -11.81 -15.05
C PRO A 770 27.55 -12.51 -15.81
N ASN A 771 26.41 -11.85 -15.91
CA ASN A 771 25.34 -12.29 -16.82
C ASN A 771 25.82 -12.25 -18.28
N TYR A 772 25.46 -13.26 -19.08
CA TYR A 772 25.77 -13.31 -20.50
C TYR A 772 24.72 -12.52 -21.31
N TRP A 773 24.90 -11.20 -21.37
CA TRP A 773 23.87 -10.28 -21.88
C TRP A 773 24.18 -9.64 -23.24
N LEU A 774 25.45 -9.45 -23.59
CA LEU A 774 25.82 -8.61 -24.73
C LEU A 774 25.30 -9.13 -26.08
N PRO A 775 25.39 -10.43 -26.42
CA PRO A 775 24.83 -10.93 -27.69
C PRO A 775 23.32 -10.72 -27.81
N ASP A 776 22.58 -10.89 -26.72
CA ASP A 776 21.14 -10.63 -26.67
C ASP A 776 20.83 -9.15 -26.84
N PHE A 777 21.63 -8.27 -26.21
CA PHE A 777 21.53 -6.83 -26.42
C PHE A 777 21.75 -6.44 -27.88
N LEU A 778 22.78 -6.99 -28.54
CA LEU A 778 23.08 -6.67 -29.94
C LEU A 778 21.97 -7.14 -30.89
N LEU A 779 21.41 -8.33 -30.66
CA LEU A 779 20.29 -8.85 -31.46
C LEU A 779 19.02 -8.01 -31.25
N ALA A 780 18.72 -7.64 -30.01
CA ALA A 780 17.62 -6.72 -29.72
C ALA A 780 17.82 -5.34 -30.36
N TRP A 781 19.06 -4.83 -30.41
CA TRP A 781 19.37 -3.53 -31.03
C TRP A 781 19.21 -3.59 -32.54
N LYS A 782 19.57 -4.72 -33.17
CA LYS A 782 19.33 -4.98 -34.60
C LYS A 782 17.84 -5.02 -34.96
N GLY A 783 16.96 -5.33 -34.00
CA GLY A 783 15.51 -5.30 -34.15
C GLY A 783 14.79 -6.54 -33.60
N ASP A 784 15.53 -7.57 -33.17
CA ASP A 784 14.99 -8.83 -32.66
C ASP A 784 14.88 -8.82 -31.12
N GLY A 785 14.10 -7.87 -30.60
CA GLY A 785 13.91 -7.67 -29.16
C GLY A 785 13.40 -6.28 -28.78
N SER A 786 13.24 -6.05 -27.48
CA SER A 786 12.84 -4.76 -26.90
C SER A 786 13.68 -4.44 -25.66
N PHE A 787 13.81 -3.15 -25.33
CA PHE A 787 14.57 -2.65 -24.19
C PHE A 787 13.71 -1.90 -23.18
N GLN A 788 14.11 -1.97 -21.92
CA GLN A 788 13.60 -1.09 -20.87
C GLN A 788 14.72 -0.79 -19.88
N CYS A 789 14.85 0.46 -19.42
CA CYS A 789 15.83 0.81 -18.39
C CYS A 789 15.16 1.55 -17.23
N GLN A 790 15.27 0.99 -16.03
CA GLN A 790 14.71 1.57 -14.80
C GLN A 790 15.76 1.56 -13.70
N TRP A 791 16.00 2.71 -13.08
CA TRP A 791 16.88 2.85 -11.91
C TRP A 791 18.30 2.27 -12.09
N GLY A 792 18.84 2.34 -13.31
CA GLY A 792 20.17 1.80 -13.63
C GLY A 792 20.20 0.28 -13.84
N VAL A 793 19.04 -0.36 -14.04
CA VAL A 793 18.93 -1.76 -14.49
C VAL A 793 18.38 -1.76 -15.91
N LEU A 794 19.08 -2.41 -16.83
CA LEU A 794 18.67 -2.57 -18.23
C LEU A 794 18.04 -3.96 -18.40
N SER A 795 16.75 -4.00 -18.69
CA SER A 795 16.01 -5.21 -19.03
C SER A 795 15.97 -5.40 -20.56
N ILE A 796 16.45 -6.55 -21.02
CA ILE A 796 16.46 -6.95 -22.42
C ILE A 796 15.42 -8.04 -22.62
N TYR A 797 14.50 -7.82 -23.56
CA TYR A 797 13.41 -8.77 -23.86
C TYR A 797 13.62 -9.40 -25.23
N ARG A 798 13.58 -10.73 -25.29
CA ARG A 798 13.72 -11.53 -26.53
C ARG A 798 12.76 -12.71 -26.54
N LEU A 799 12.52 -13.29 -27.72
CA LEU A 799 11.72 -14.50 -27.85
C LEU A 799 12.34 -15.68 -27.07
N ASN A 800 11.50 -16.47 -26.41
CA ASN A 800 11.86 -17.74 -25.80
C ASN A 800 11.20 -18.89 -26.58
N PRO A 801 11.96 -19.64 -27.40
CA PRO A 801 11.38 -20.67 -28.26
C PRO A 801 10.90 -21.90 -27.49
N LYS A 802 11.35 -22.12 -26.24
CA LYS A 802 11.11 -23.37 -25.50
C LYS A 802 9.65 -23.82 -25.47
N HIS A 803 8.72 -22.92 -25.14
CA HIS A 803 7.30 -23.27 -25.06
C HIS A 803 6.67 -23.50 -26.44
N GLN A 804 7.16 -22.78 -27.45
CA GLN A 804 6.77 -22.97 -28.84
C GLN A 804 7.27 -24.33 -29.35
N ASP A 805 8.52 -24.69 -29.07
CA ASP A 805 9.12 -25.97 -29.43
C ASP A 805 8.41 -27.14 -28.75
N LEU A 806 8.03 -27.00 -27.48
CA LEU A 806 7.23 -27.99 -26.75
C LEU A 806 5.84 -28.20 -27.39
N ALA A 807 5.19 -27.10 -27.81
CA ALA A 807 3.90 -27.19 -28.49
C ALA A 807 4.05 -27.81 -29.88
N ASN A 808 5.10 -27.47 -30.62
CA ASN A 808 5.38 -27.98 -31.97
C ASN A 808 5.82 -29.45 -31.96
N SER A 809 6.49 -29.91 -30.90
CA SER A 809 6.93 -31.32 -30.77
C SER A 809 5.79 -32.28 -30.40
N ALA A 810 4.65 -31.76 -29.92
CA ALA A 810 3.51 -32.57 -29.53
C ALA A 810 2.64 -32.94 -30.74
N VAL A 811 2.07 -34.15 -30.72
CA VAL A 811 1.10 -34.62 -31.72
C VAL A 811 -0.16 -33.74 -31.71
N PHE A 812 -0.58 -33.35 -30.51
CA PHE A 812 -1.68 -32.41 -30.28
C PHE A 812 -1.47 -31.63 -28.98
N ASN A 813 -2.07 -30.45 -28.92
CA ASN A 813 -2.12 -29.59 -27.75
C ASN A 813 -3.57 -29.24 -27.42
N ILE A 814 -3.96 -29.43 -26.16
CA ILE A 814 -5.22 -28.94 -25.61
C ILE A 814 -4.90 -27.83 -24.61
N TYR A 815 -5.34 -26.62 -24.90
CA TYR A 815 -5.16 -25.44 -24.06
C TYR A 815 -6.43 -25.20 -23.22
N LEU A 816 -6.31 -25.30 -21.91
CA LEU A 816 -7.42 -25.15 -20.97
C LEU A 816 -7.39 -23.74 -20.38
N ASP A 817 -8.16 -22.81 -20.96
CA ASP A 817 -8.25 -21.44 -20.44
C ASP A 817 -9.56 -20.78 -20.91
N ALA A 818 -10.38 -20.39 -19.92
CA ALA A 818 -11.72 -19.87 -20.15
C ALA A 818 -11.79 -18.42 -20.64
N THR A 819 -10.65 -17.73 -20.61
CA THR A 819 -10.57 -16.29 -20.88
C THR A 819 -9.57 -15.97 -21.98
N PHE A 820 -8.92 -17.00 -22.52
CA PHE A 820 -7.88 -16.88 -23.51
C PHE A 820 -8.47 -17.01 -24.90
N LYS A 821 -8.21 -16.05 -25.78
CA LYS A 821 -8.78 -16.01 -27.13
C LYS A 821 -7.85 -16.72 -28.13
N SER A 822 -8.42 -17.29 -29.20
CA SER A 822 -7.65 -17.97 -30.26
C SER A 822 -6.58 -17.07 -30.90
N GLN A 823 -6.88 -15.79 -31.13
CA GLN A 823 -5.93 -14.81 -31.66
C GLN A 823 -4.73 -14.59 -30.71
N GLN A 824 -4.97 -14.56 -29.40
CA GLN A 824 -3.90 -14.41 -28.41
C GLN A 824 -3.04 -15.66 -28.34
N LEU A 825 -3.63 -16.86 -28.43
CA LEU A 825 -2.89 -18.13 -28.52
C LEU A 825 -1.97 -18.15 -29.74
N LYS A 826 -2.48 -17.76 -30.91
CA LYS A 826 -1.70 -17.65 -32.15
C LYS A 826 -0.52 -16.70 -32.00
N LEU A 827 -0.78 -15.52 -31.42
CA LEU A 827 0.25 -14.52 -31.15
C LEU A 827 1.34 -15.06 -30.21
N LYS A 828 0.96 -15.73 -29.12
CA LYS A 828 1.92 -16.28 -28.16
C LYS A 828 2.76 -17.41 -28.73
N LEU A 829 2.18 -18.29 -29.53
CA LEU A 829 2.92 -19.42 -30.11
C LEU A 829 3.60 -19.07 -31.45
N GLY A 830 3.35 -17.87 -31.99
CA GLY A 830 3.85 -17.49 -33.31
C GLY A 830 3.34 -18.41 -34.42
N ILE A 831 2.11 -18.93 -34.30
CA ILE A 831 1.52 -19.88 -35.24
C ILE A 831 0.43 -19.22 -36.10
N ASN A 832 0.38 -19.62 -37.37
CA ASN A 832 -0.68 -19.24 -38.30
C ASN A 832 -1.72 -20.37 -38.51
N ASP A 833 -1.52 -21.51 -37.85
CA ASP A 833 -2.40 -22.67 -37.91
C ASP A 833 -3.83 -22.35 -37.44
N SER A 834 -4.83 -23.03 -38.02
CA SER A 834 -6.21 -22.99 -37.56
C SER A 834 -6.35 -23.57 -36.15
N VAL A 835 -6.99 -22.82 -35.25
CA VAL A 835 -7.26 -23.24 -33.86
C VAL A 835 -8.71 -23.69 -33.75
N LEU A 836 -8.93 -24.90 -33.22
CA LEU A 836 -10.26 -25.37 -32.87
C LEU A 836 -10.64 -24.88 -31.48
N THR A 837 -11.68 -24.06 -31.37
CA THR A 837 -12.19 -23.62 -30.06
C THR A 837 -13.36 -24.50 -29.64
N ILE A 838 -13.31 -25.07 -28.44
CA ILE A 838 -14.40 -25.84 -27.83
C ILE A 838 -14.90 -25.07 -26.61
N GLU A 839 -16.21 -24.89 -26.49
CA GLU A 839 -16.86 -24.21 -25.38
C GLU A 839 -18.04 -25.06 -24.88
N GLN A 840 -18.10 -25.34 -23.58
CA GLN A 840 -19.30 -25.90 -22.96
C GLN A 840 -20.40 -24.85 -22.89
N GLN A 841 -21.67 -25.28 -23.02
CA GLN A 841 -22.81 -24.36 -22.91
C GLN A 841 -22.75 -23.53 -21.62
N ARG A 842 -22.90 -22.20 -21.76
CA ARG A 842 -22.80 -21.26 -20.64
C ARG A 842 -23.92 -21.51 -19.62
N PRO A 843 -23.61 -21.56 -18.32
CA PRO A 843 -24.62 -21.69 -17.27
C PRO A 843 -25.35 -20.34 -17.06
N ASP A 844 -26.51 -20.40 -16.40
CA ASP A 844 -27.28 -19.23 -16.00
C ASP A 844 -26.66 -18.55 -14.76
N TYR A 845 -26.45 -17.23 -14.81
CA TYR A 845 -25.92 -16.40 -13.73
C TYR A 845 -27.00 -15.53 -13.05
N GLY A 846 -28.29 -15.86 -13.20
CA GLY A 846 -29.39 -15.14 -12.54
C GLY A 846 -29.29 -15.00 -11.02
N ASN A 847 -28.54 -15.89 -10.36
CA ASN A 847 -28.27 -15.86 -8.92
C ASN A 847 -27.04 -15.01 -8.51
N LEU A 848 -26.27 -14.51 -9.48
CA LEU A 848 -25.07 -13.70 -9.25
C LEU A 848 -25.39 -12.21 -9.36
N LYS A 849 -25.00 -11.47 -8.33
CA LYS A 849 -25.02 -10.01 -8.29
C LYS A 849 -23.60 -9.48 -8.31
N VAL A 850 -23.27 -8.61 -9.25
CA VAL A 850 -21.97 -7.91 -9.31
C VAL A 850 -22.20 -6.44 -8.99
N ILE A 851 -21.56 -5.96 -7.93
CA ILE A 851 -21.66 -4.58 -7.46
C ILE A 851 -20.33 -3.88 -7.75
N ASN A 852 -20.35 -2.90 -8.65
CA ASN A 852 -19.24 -1.98 -8.86
C ASN A 852 -19.23 -0.96 -7.72
N VAL A 853 -18.18 -0.94 -6.91
CA VAL A 853 -17.99 0.00 -5.81
C VAL A 853 -17.04 1.11 -6.25
N THR A 854 -17.60 2.26 -6.62
CA THR A 854 -16.89 3.43 -7.15
C THR A 854 -16.48 4.42 -6.05
N GLY A 855 -15.72 5.47 -6.38
CA GLY A 855 -15.33 6.53 -5.44
C GLY A 855 -13.95 6.32 -4.79
N LEU A 856 -13.27 5.23 -5.14
CA LEU A 856 -11.94 4.85 -4.62
C LEU A 856 -10.81 4.98 -5.67
N GLY A 857 -11.13 5.38 -6.90
CA GLY A 857 -10.17 5.43 -8.00
C GLY A 857 -9.77 4.05 -8.49
N LYS A 858 -8.64 3.97 -9.20
CA LYS A 858 -8.10 2.70 -9.76
C LYS A 858 -7.51 1.74 -8.71
N LEU A 859 -7.30 2.22 -7.48
CA LEU A 859 -6.64 1.51 -6.37
C LEU A 859 -5.31 0.79 -6.75
N PRO A 860 -4.23 1.55 -7.01
CA PRO A 860 -2.92 0.98 -7.36
C PRO A 860 -2.25 0.25 -6.18
N LYS A 861 -1.17 -0.48 -6.47
CA LYS A 861 -0.30 -1.18 -5.50
C LYS A 861 0.27 -0.25 -4.40
N ASN A 862 0.59 0.99 -4.77
CA ASN A 862 1.13 1.98 -3.83
C ASN A 862 0.01 2.96 -3.47
N ARG A 863 -0.53 2.82 -2.25
CA ARG A 863 -1.63 3.64 -1.72
C ARG A 863 -1.09 4.64 -0.70
N SER A 864 -1.62 5.86 -0.69
CA SER A 864 -1.34 6.84 0.37
C SER A 864 -2.02 6.41 1.68
N LEU A 865 -1.49 6.86 2.83
CA LEU A 865 -2.07 6.53 4.14
C LEU A 865 -3.59 6.83 4.24
N PRO A 866 -4.10 7.99 3.77
CA PRO A 866 -5.54 8.26 3.79
C PRO A 866 -6.35 7.29 2.91
N LEU A 867 -5.84 6.91 1.74
CA LEU A 867 -6.51 5.95 0.86
C LEU A 867 -6.53 4.55 1.48
N SER A 868 -5.43 4.12 2.11
CA SER A 868 -5.37 2.85 2.83
C SER A 868 -6.35 2.80 3.99
N ALA A 869 -6.53 3.90 4.73
CA ALA A 869 -7.53 3.98 5.80
C ALA A 869 -8.97 3.83 5.26
N ARG A 870 -9.30 4.53 4.16
CA ARG A 870 -10.60 4.42 3.48
C ARG A 870 -10.90 3.00 3.00
N VAL A 871 -9.92 2.35 2.36
CA VAL A 871 -10.05 0.96 1.89
C VAL A 871 -10.23 0.00 3.05
N ASN A 872 -9.48 0.17 4.15
CA ASN A 872 -9.63 -0.66 5.34
C ASN A 872 -11.02 -0.49 5.99
N ALA A 873 -11.57 0.73 6.03
CA ALA A 873 -12.92 0.95 6.52
C ALA A 873 -13.96 0.21 5.68
N LEU A 874 -13.84 0.28 4.34
CA LEU A 874 -14.71 -0.48 3.44
C LEU A 874 -14.59 -2.00 3.64
N LYS A 875 -13.36 -2.52 3.79
CA LYS A 875 -13.12 -3.94 4.06
C LYS A 875 -13.83 -4.41 5.34
N GLU A 876 -13.74 -3.64 6.42
CA GLU A 876 -14.42 -3.96 7.68
C GLU A 876 -15.95 -3.91 7.55
N THR A 877 -16.48 -2.93 6.80
CA THR A 877 -17.93 -2.83 6.55
C THR A 877 -18.45 -4.00 5.72
N LEU A 878 -17.75 -4.38 4.64
CA LEU A 878 -18.14 -5.53 3.83
C LEU A 878 -18.06 -6.84 4.62
N LYS A 879 -17.11 -6.98 5.54
CA LYS A 879 -17.01 -8.14 6.45
C LYS A 879 -18.15 -8.18 7.47
N LYS A 880 -18.61 -7.03 7.96
CA LYS A 880 -19.81 -6.95 8.82
C LYS A 880 -21.08 -7.37 8.05
N LEU A 881 -21.18 -6.99 6.78
CA LEU A 881 -22.30 -7.39 5.91
C LEU A 881 -22.25 -8.88 5.55
N CYS A 882 -21.05 -9.42 5.31
CA CYS A 882 -20.83 -10.80 4.91
C CYS A 882 -19.72 -11.43 5.78
N PRO A 883 -20.05 -12.18 6.85
CA PRO A 883 -19.06 -12.79 7.73
C PRO A 883 -18.11 -13.77 7.01
N THR A 884 -18.60 -14.45 5.97
CA THR A 884 -17.83 -15.37 5.12
C THR A 884 -17.32 -14.69 3.84
N LEU A 885 -16.83 -13.45 3.93
CA LEU A 885 -16.31 -12.69 2.79
C LEU A 885 -14.90 -13.15 2.38
N GLY A 886 -14.71 -13.44 1.10
CA GLY A 886 -13.38 -13.55 0.50
C GLY A 886 -12.85 -12.19 0.06
N ILE A 887 -11.64 -11.80 0.45
CA ILE A 887 -11.02 -10.53 0.04
C ILE A 887 -9.83 -10.80 -0.88
N ILE A 888 -9.83 -10.21 -2.07
CA ILE A 888 -8.71 -10.23 -3.02
C ILE A 888 -8.17 -8.79 -3.15
N ASP A 889 -6.86 -8.64 -2.96
CA ASP A 889 -6.14 -7.37 -3.07
C ASP A 889 -4.72 -7.64 -3.64
N TRP A 890 -3.90 -6.60 -3.81
CA TRP A 890 -2.52 -6.75 -4.24
C TRP A 890 -1.70 -7.53 -3.22
N LYS A 891 -0.93 -8.53 -3.67
CA LYS A 891 -0.06 -9.36 -2.81
C LYS A 891 0.87 -8.56 -1.88
N GLN A 892 1.32 -7.38 -2.30
CA GLN A 892 2.18 -6.50 -1.49
C GLN A 892 1.44 -5.83 -0.32
N ILE A 893 0.12 -5.69 -0.43
CA ILE A 893 -0.76 -5.02 0.54
C ILE A 893 -1.55 -6.04 1.35
N ALA A 894 -1.87 -7.19 0.76
CA ALA A 894 -2.65 -8.26 1.38
C ALA A 894 -2.06 -8.60 2.76
N THR A 895 -2.74 -8.14 3.80
CA THR A 895 -2.27 -8.27 5.19
C THR A 895 -2.88 -9.50 5.82
N GLN A 896 -2.06 -10.32 6.49
CA GLN A 896 -2.55 -11.25 7.49
C GLN A 896 -2.75 -10.47 8.80
N ALA A 897 -3.79 -9.63 8.84
CA ALA A 897 -4.17 -8.95 10.08
C ALA A 897 -4.96 -9.94 10.97
N GLU A 898 -4.87 -9.80 12.30
CA GLU A 898 -5.63 -10.64 13.23
C GLU A 898 -7.13 -10.61 12.90
N GLY A 899 -7.67 -11.77 12.55
CA GLY A 899 -9.09 -11.97 12.26
C GLY A 899 -9.52 -11.79 10.81
N ARG A 900 -8.65 -11.46 9.84
CA ARG A 900 -9.02 -11.46 8.40
C ARG A 900 -7.89 -12.02 7.52
N THR A 901 -8.25 -12.89 6.57
CA THR A 901 -7.31 -13.42 5.58
C THR A 901 -7.56 -12.74 4.24
N GLU A 902 -6.57 -11.99 3.77
CA GLU A 902 -6.58 -11.33 2.45
C GLU A 902 -5.74 -12.14 1.45
N TYR A 903 -6.17 -12.14 0.20
CA TYR A 903 -5.61 -12.96 -0.87
C TYR A 903 -5.07 -12.11 -2.01
N GLY A 904 -4.07 -12.61 -2.73
CA GLY A 904 -3.40 -11.87 -3.80
C GLY A 904 -4.06 -12.01 -5.17
N HIS A 905 -4.28 -10.91 -5.90
CA HIS A 905 -4.53 -10.95 -7.35
C HIS A 905 -3.46 -11.80 -8.08
N PHE A 906 -3.85 -12.47 -9.17
CA PHE A 906 -3.01 -13.37 -9.99
C PHE A 906 -2.45 -14.63 -9.31
N VAL A 907 -2.54 -14.75 -7.98
CA VAL A 907 -2.04 -15.91 -7.23
C VAL A 907 -3.20 -16.70 -6.65
N ASP A 908 -3.96 -16.08 -5.76
CA ASP A 908 -5.09 -16.73 -5.07
C ASP A 908 -6.41 -16.53 -5.84
N GLY A 909 -6.49 -15.49 -6.66
CA GLY A 909 -7.58 -15.30 -7.64
C GLY A 909 -7.60 -16.39 -8.74
N ARG A 910 -6.56 -17.23 -8.81
CA ARG A 910 -6.39 -18.33 -9.76
C ARG A 910 -6.05 -19.66 -9.07
N GLY A 911 -6.23 -20.79 -9.75
CA GLY A 911 -5.72 -22.11 -9.34
C GLY A 911 -6.20 -22.77 -8.01
N VAL A 912 -6.86 -22.07 -7.07
CA VAL A 912 -7.22 -22.64 -5.76
C VAL A 912 -8.72 -22.53 -5.44
N ASN A 913 -9.26 -23.57 -4.79
CA ASN A 913 -10.70 -23.71 -4.51
C ASN A 913 -11.15 -23.04 -3.19
N ARG A 914 -10.47 -21.98 -2.74
CA ARG A 914 -10.67 -21.35 -1.42
C ARG A 914 -12.01 -20.64 -1.27
N PHE A 915 -12.50 -20.05 -2.35
CA PHE A 915 -13.74 -19.27 -2.36
C PHE A 915 -14.96 -20.11 -2.74
N SER A 916 -14.89 -21.44 -2.62
CA SER A 916 -16.01 -22.29 -3.02
C SER A 916 -17.19 -22.22 -2.05
N ASP A 917 -16.92 -21.97 -0.76
CA ASP A 917 -17.93 -21.92 0.30
C ASP A 917 -18.32 -20.49 0.70
N VAL A 918 -17.68 -19.45 0.14
CA VAL A 918 -17.99 -18.05 0.47
C VAL A 918 -19.26 -17.57 -0.24
N CYS A 919 -20.07 -16.75 0.43
CA CYS A 919 -21.25 -16.13 -0.16
C CYS A 919 -20.92 -14.87 -0.97
N ALA A 920 -19.78 -14.24 -0.69
CA ALA A 920 -19.32 -13.04 -1.38
C ALA A 920 -17.81 -12.98 -1.54
N ILE A 921 -17.35 -12.32 -2.61
CA ILE A 921 -15.95 -11.95 -2.83
C ILE A 921 -15.88 -10.43 -3.04
N ALA A 922 -14.89 -9.77 -2.43
CA ALA A 922 -14.55 -8.38 -2.71
C ALA A 922 -13.15 -8.30 -3.33
N SER A 923 -13.08 -7.78 -4.55
CA SER A 923 -11.84 -7.55 -5.31
C SER A 923 -11.46 -6.07 -5.29
N PHE A 924 -10.27 -5.74 -4.78
CA PHE A 924 -9.83 -4.36 -4.54
C PHE A 924 -8.79 -3.89 -5.55
N GLY A 925 -9.24 -3.06 -6.49
CA GLY A 925 -8.40 -2.47 -7.52
C GLY A 925 -8.46 -3.19 -8.86
N ILE A 926 -8.01 -2.49 -9.90
CA ILE A 926 -8.02 -3.05 -11.26
C ILE A 926 -6.84 -4.02 -11.37
N PRO A 927 -7.07 -5.31 -11.65
CA PRO A 927 -5.98 -6.27 -11.69
C PRO A 927 -5.23 -6.18 -13.03
N TYR A 928 -4.18 -5.37 -13.07
CA TYR A 928 -3.28 -5.24 -14.23
C TYR A 928 -1.85 -5.71 -13.92
N GLN A 929 -1.21 -6.35 -14.90
CA GLN A 929 0.21 -6.72 -14.82
C GLN A 929 1.11 -5.51 -15.12
N ASN A 930 2.43 -5.65 -15.00
CA ASN A 930 3.34 -4.53 -15.28
C ASN A 930 3.21 -4.12 -16.76
N ILE A 931 2.65 -2.92 -16.99
CA ILE A 931 2.33 -2.41 -18.34
C ILE A 931 3.59 -2.28 -19.20
N GLY A 932 4.73 -1.87 -18.61
CA GLY A 932 6.00 -1.76 -19.34
C GLY A 932 6.52 -3.12 -19.81
N VAL A 933 6.43 -4.13 -18.95
CA VAL A 933 6.79 -5.51 -19.30
C VAL A 933 5.83 -6.05 -20.37
N LEU A 934 4.53 -5.82 -20.23
CA LEU A 934 3.54 -6.24 -21.22
C LEU A 934 3.76 -5.56 -22.59
N ALA A 935 4.11 -4.28 -22.59
CA ALA A 935 4.42 -3.54 -23.82
C ALA A 935 5.65 -4.12 -24.51
N ALA A 936 6.72 -4.39 -23.76
CA ALA A 936 7.92 -5.05 -24.29
C ALA A 936 7.61 -6.46 -24.83
N GLN A 937 6.81 -7.25 -24.10
CA GLN A 937 6.40 -8.58 -24.56
C GLN A 937 5.56 -8.50 -25.85
N TYR A 938 4.60 -7.59 -25.91
CA TYR A 938 3.76 -7.41 -27.09
C TYR A 938 4.58 -6.95 -28.30
N GLN A 939 5.52 -6.04 -28.11
CA GLN A 939 6.46 -5.62 -29.15
C GLN A 939 7.33 -6.77 -29.66
N VAL A 940 7.83 -7.64 -28.77
CA VAL A 940 8.62 -8.81 -29.19
C VAL A 940 7.77 -9.83 -29.95
N MET A 941 6.52 -10.05 -29.55
CA MET A 941 5.62 -11.00 -30.23
C MET A 941 5.13 -10.49 -31.60
N THR A 942 4.88 -9.19 -31.73
CA THR A 942 4.31 -8.59 -32.97
C THR A 942 5.37 -8.01 -33.90
N GLY A 943 6.55 -7.64 -33.39
CA GLY A 943 7.54 -6.82 -34.08
C GLY A 943 7.15 -5.35 -34.22
N GLU A 944 5.96 -4.95 -33.78
CA GLU A 944 5.46 -3.58 -33.90
C GLU A 944 5.82 -2.72 -32.68
N ARG A 945 6.14 -1.45 -32.92
CA ARG A 945 6.45 -0.51 -31.83
C ARG A 945 5.17 -0.17 -31.06
N VAL A 946 5.25 -0.25 -29.73
CA VAL A 946 4.13 0.08 -28.84
C VAL A 946 4.27 1.53 -28.37
N ASN A 947 3.21 2.32 -28.56
CA ASN A 947 3.07 3.64 -27.93
C ASN A 947 2.09 3.53 -26.76
N LEU A 948 2.53 3.88 -25.56
CA LEU A 948 1.71 3.82 -24.35
C LEU A 948 0.69 4.97 -24.26
N GLU A 949 0.91 6.07 -24.97
CA GLU A 949 0.05 7.27 -24.92
C GLU A 949 -1.18 7.17 -25.82
N ASP A 950 -1.19 6.22 -26.78
CA ASP A 950 -2.32 6.02 -27.69
C ASP A 950 -3.38 5.10 -27.06
N GLU A 951 -4.49 5.70 -26.60
CA GLU A 951 -5.62 5.01 -25.96
C GLU A 951 -6.35 4.02 -26.89
N ASN A 952 -6.25 4.21 -28.21
CA ASN A 952 -6.93 3.38 -29.22
C ASN A 952 -5.99 2.37 -29.91
N SER A 953 -4.76 2.24 -29.41
CA SER A 953 -3.79 1.30 -29.96
C SER A 953 -4.22 -0.17 -29.77
N THR A 954 -3.72 -1.05 -30.65
CA THR A 954 -3.91 -2.51 -30.56
C THR A 954 -3.41 -3.07 -29.22
N PHE A 955 -2.36 -2.47 -28.66
CA PHE A 955 -1.85 -2.80 -27.34
C PHE A 955 -2.84 -2.48 -26.21
N GLN A 956 -3.54 -1.34 -26.24
CA GLN A 956 -4.54 -1.01 -25.22
C GLN A 956 -5.73 -1.99 -25.25
N LYS A 957 -6.13 -2.43 -26.45
CA LYS A 957 -7.13 -3.49 -26.60
C LYS A 957 -6.63 -4.81 -25.98
N TYR A 958 -5.39 -5.20 -26.25
CA TYR A 958 -4.76 -6.36 -25.65
C TYR A 958 -4.69 -6.26 -24.11
N LEU A 959 -4.35 -5.09 -23.56
CA LEU A 959 -4.31 -4.83 -22.12
C LEU A 959 -5.70 -4.93 -21.48
N LYS A 960 -6.72 -4.30 -22.09
CA LYS A 960 -8.12 -4.39 -21.63
C LYS A 960 -8.60 -5.83 -21.61
N ASP A 961 -8.31 -6.61 -22.66
CA ASP A 961 -8.66 -8.03 -22.72
C ASP A 961 -8.02 -8.84 -21.58
N LEU A 962 -6.76 -8.56 -21.22
CA LEU A 962 -6.09 -9.22 -20.08
C LEU A 962 -6.72 -8.84 -18.73
N ILE A 963 -7.13 -7.58 -18.56
CA ILE A 963 -7.83 -7.11 -17.35
C ILE A 963 -9.20 -7.77 -17.23
N HIS A 964 -9.98 -7.76 -18.32
CA HIS A 964 -11.30 -8.41 -18.38
C HIS A 964 -11.18 -9.90 -18.05
N ALA A 965 -10.17 -10.58 -18.61
CA ALA A 965 -9.87 -11.98 -18.31
C ALA A 965 -9.66 -12.22 -16.82
N GLU A 966 -8.85 -11.40 -16.14
CA GLU A 966 -8.60 -11.55 -14.70
C GLU A 966 -9.86 -11.32 -13.87
N ILE A 967 -10.67 -10.29 -14.19
CA ILE A 967 -11.93 -10.00 -13.50
C ILE A 967 -12.90 -11.19 -13.63
N ILE A 968 -13.05 -11.76 -14.83
CA ILE A 968 -13.92 -12.93 -15.06
C ILE A 968 -13.42 -14.15 -14.27
N GLN A 969 -12.10 -14.35 -14.21
CA GLN A 969 -11.50 -15.44 -13.42
C GLN A 969 -11.80 -15.30 -11.93
N GLU A 970 -11.66 -14.09 -11.37
CA GLU A 970 -11.97 -13.81 -9.96
C GLU A 970 -13.46 -14.00 -9.65
N ILE A 971 -14.36 -13.51 -10.51
CA ILE A 971 -15.80 -13.75 -10.38
C ILE A 971 -16.11 -15.25 -10.42
N GLY A 972 -15.47 -15.99 -11.33
CA GLY A 972 -15.62 -17.43 -11.48
C GLY A 972 -15.26 -18.24 -10.22
N ARG A 973 -14.49 -17.67 -9.28
CA ARG A 973 -14.16 -18.33 -8.01
C ARG A 973 -15.37 -18.51 -7.09
N LEU A 974 -16.41 -17.68 -7.22
CA LEU A 974 -17.70 -17.87 -6.55
C LEU A 974 -18.45 -19.11 -7.05
N ARG A 975 -18.18 -19.64 -8.24
CA ARG A 975 -18.87 -20.84 -8.77
C ARG A 975 -20.40 -20.74 -8.68
N SER A 976 -20.96 -19.60 -9.03
CA SER A 976 -22.40 -19.33 -8.85
C SER A 976 -23.30 -20.35 -9.53
N HIS A 977 -22.87 -20.88 -10.68
CA HIS A 977 -23.54 -21.93 -11.42
C HIS A 977 -23.66 -23.26 -10.66
N ARG A 978 -22.77 -23.55 -9.71
CA ARG A 978 -22.87 -24.74 -8.84
C ARG A 978 -23.85 -24.53 -7.68
N ARG A 979 -24.30 -23.29 -7.47
CA ARG A 979 -25.12 -22.87 -6.32
C ARG A 979 -26.35 -22.06 -6.80
N PRO A 980 -27.16 -22.58 -7.75
CA PRO A 980 -28.24 -21.80 -8.37
C PRO A 980 -29.29 -21.30 -7.37
N ASN A 981 -29.46 -22.01 -6.26
CA ASN A 981 -30.43 -21.67 -5.20
C ASN A 981 -29.92 -20.65 -4.18
N GLN A 982 -28.67 -20.19 -4.28
CA GLN A 982 -28.06 -19.25 -3.33
C GLN A 982 -27.76 -17.92 -4.05
N PRO A 983 -28.22 -16.77 -3.51
CA PRO A 983 -27.80 -15.48 -4.01
C PRO A 983 -26.34 -15.23 -3.62
N LEU A 984 -25.51 -14.89 -4.60
CA LEU A 984 -24.09 -14.62 -4.39
C LEU A 984 -23.74 -13.22 -4.88
N THR A 985 -22.81 -12.56 -4.18
CA THR A 985 -22.43 -11.19 -4.47
C THR A 985 -20.93 -11.06 -4.74
N PHE A 986 -20.57 -10.42 -5.84
CA PHE A 986 -19.20 -10.02 -6.14
C PHE A 986 -19.08 -8.50 -6.05
N TYR A 987 -18.25 -8.01 -5.13
CA TYR A 987 -17.92 -6.59 -5.01
C TYR A 987 -16.66 -6.31 -5.81
N PHE A 988 -16.76 -5.51 -6.86
CA PHE A 988 -15.62 -5.02 -7.61
C PHE A 988 -15.33 -3.59 -7.17
N CYS A 989 -14.29 -3.39 -6.35
CA CYS A 989 -13.97 -2.10 -5.75
C CYS A 989 -12.90 -1.37 -6.56
N ALA A 990 -13.29 -0.69 -7.64
CA ALA A 990 -12.45 0.23 -8.38
C ALA A 990 -13.29 1.08 -9.35
N ASP A 991 -12.81 2.26 -9.70
CA ASP A 991 -13.41 3.09 -10.75
C ASP A 991 -13.06 2.51 -12.14
N TYR A 992 -13.86 1.55 -12.60
CA TYR A 992 -13.72 0.89 -13.89
C TYR A 992 -15.09 0.48 -14.45
N ASP A 993 -15.23 0.47 -15.77
CA ASP A 993 -16.46 0.05 -16.43
C ASP A 993 -16.55 -1.49 -16.49
N ILE A 994 -17.60 -2.04 -15.89
CA ILE A 994 -17.88 -3.48 -15.83
C ILE A 994 -19.02 -3.91 -16.77
N ALA A 995 -19.50 -3.04 -17.66
CA ALA A 995 -20.59 -3.34 -18.58
C ALA A 995 -20.30 -4.55 -19.50
N PHE A 996 -19.02 -4.82 -19.80
CA PHE A 996 -18.59 -5.98 -20.59
C PHE A 996 -19.04 -7.34 -19.98
N LEU A 997 -19.31 -7.39 -18.67
CA LEU A 997 -19.78 -8.60 -17.99
C LEU A 997 -21.17 -9.05 -18.46
N LEU A 998 -22.02 -8.15 -18.96
CA LEU A 998 -23.34 -8.54 -19.49
C LEU A 998 -23.22 -9.47 -20.71
N ASN A 999 -22.15 -9.30 -21.50
CA ASN A 999 -21.87 -10.12 -22.67
C ASN A 999 -21.21 -11.46 -22.29
N GLU A 1000 -20.48 -11.50 -21.17
CA GLU A 1000 -19.73 -12.69 -20.75
C GLU A 1000 -20.49 -13.57 -19.74
N LEU A 1001 -21.36 -12.99 -18.91
CA LEU A 1001 -22.14 -13.66 -17.87
C LEU A 1001 -23.65 -13.50 -18.12
N PRO A 1002 -24.31 -14.44 -18.82
CA PRO A 1002 -25.73 -14.36 -19.11
C PRO A 1002 -26.59 -14.34 -17.83
N GLY A 1003 -27.48 -13.36 -17.69
CA GLY A 1003 -28.41 -13.25 -16.56
C GLY A 1003 -27.88 -12.55 -15.31
N VAL A 1004 -26.61 -12.10 -15.31
CA VAL A 1004 -26.01 -11.40 -14.17
C VAL A 1004 -26.71 -10.08 -13.85
N LYS A 1005 -26.87 -9.76 -12.56
CA LYS A 1005 -27.36 -8.45 -12.11
C LYS A 1005 -26.18 -7.52 -11.84
N LEU A 1006 -26.04 -6.46 -12.63
CA LEU A 1006 -25.04 -5.42 -12.42
C LEU A 1006 -25.65 -4.23 -11.66
N GLU A 1007 -24.96 -3.78 -10.62
CA GLU A 1007 -25.28 -2.54 -9.90
C GLU A 1007 -24.01 -1.72 -9.72
N SER A 1008 -24.15 -0.39 -9.68
CA SER A 1008 -23.06 0.53 -9.35
C SER A 1008 -23.45 1.30 -8.10
N VAL A 1009 -22.57 1.29 -7.10
CA VAL A 1009 -22.79 1.91 -5.78
C VAL A 1009 -21.53 2.66 -5.41
N ASP A 1010 -21.66 3.86 -4.87
CA ASP A 1010 -20.49 4.61 -4.39
C ASP A 1010 -19.99 4.02 -3.05
N ALA A 1011 -18.68 3.94 -2.86
CA ALA A 1011 -18.05 3.46 -1.63
C ALA A 1011 -18.54 4.22 -0.39
N PHE A 1012 -18.79 5.53 -0.53
CA PHE A 1012 -19.34 6.36 0.53
C PHE A 1012 -20.75 5.93 0.96
N GLN A 1013 -21.58 5.44 0.04
CA GLN A 1013 -22.93 4.96 0.36
C GLN A 1013 -22.91 3.64 1.14
N LEU A 1014 -21.88 2.82 0.96
CA LEU A 1014 -21.68 1.59 1.73
C LEU A 1014 -21.00 1.88 3.08
N CYS A 1015 -20.01 2.76 3.09
CA CYS A 1015 -19.20 3.10 4.26
C CYS A 1015 -18.82 4.59 4.19
N PRO A 1016 -19.42 5.45 5.04
CA PRO A 1016 -19.11 6.88 5.05
C PRO A 1016 -17.62 7.18 5.24
N GLU A 1017 -16.91 6.35 6.01
CA GLU A 1017 -15.46 6.44 6.23
C GLU A 1017 -14.63 6.03 5.00
N ALA A 1018 -15.22 5.37 4.00
CA ALA A 1018 -14.58 5.09 2.71
C ALA A 1018 -14.69 6.27 1.73
N GLY A 1019 -15.52 7.29 2.02
CA GLY A 1019 -15.66 8.50 1.21
C GLY A 1019 -14.39 9.37 1.16
N ASN A 1020 -14.35 10.31 0.22
CA ASN A 1020 -13.26 11.30 0.16
C ASN A 1020 -13.37 12.32 1.33
N ALA A 1021 -12.33 13.12 1.53
CA ALA A 1021 -12.27 14.05 2.66
C ALA A 1021 -13.43 15.05 2.69
N SER A 1022 -13.96 15.44 1.53
CA SER A 1022 -15.11 16.35 1.44
C SER A 1022 -16.41 15.67 1.84
N GLU A 1023 -16.61 14.42 1.40
CA GLU A 1023 -17.77 13.59 1.74
C GLU A 1023 -17.79 13.27 3.24
N GLN A 1024 -16.66 12.83 3.80
CA GLN A 1024 -16.52 12.57 5.24
C GLN A 1024 -16.80 13.83 6.08
N THR A 1025 -16.27 14.99 5.65
CA THR A 1025 -16.53 16.27 6.34
C THR A 1025 -18.02 16.63 6.27
N GLY A 1026 -18.66 16.44 5.12
CA GLY A 1026 -20.10 16.67 4.94
C GLY A 1026 -20.93 15.76 5.85
N HIS A 1027 -20.58 14.48 5.92
CA HIS A 1027 -21.23 13.49 6.77
C HIS A 1027 -21.09 13.82 8.27
N ALA A 1028 -19.87 14.18 8.71
CA ALA A 1028 -19.64 14.59 10.09
C ALA A 1028 -20.46 15.83 10.49
N ILE A 1029 -20.56 16.83 9.59
CA ILE A 1029 -21.40 18.02 9.81
C ILE A 1029 -22.88 17.65 9.95
N VAL A 1030 -23.38 16.75 9.10
CA VAL A 1030 -24.78 16.30 9.12
C VAL A 1030 -25.08 15.48 10.39
N ASN A 1031 -24.18 14.59 10.80
CA ASN A 1031 -24.33 13.83 12.05
C ASN A 1031 -24.28 14.74 13.28
N ALA A 1032 -23.39 15.73 13.28
CA ALA A 1032 -23.34 16.75 14.32
C ALA A 1032 -24.64 17.58 14.39
N LEU A 1033 -25.20 17.93 13.23
CA LEU A 1033 -26.50 18.58 13.13
C LEU A 1033 -27.63 17.68 13.69
N LYS A 1034 -27.65 16.40 13.31
CA LYS A 1034 -28.63 15.41 13.80
C LYS A 1034 -28.53 15.23 15.32
N SER A 1035 -27.32 15.13 15.86
CA SER A 1035 -27.07 15.01 17.30
C SER A 1035 -27.49 16.27 18.07
N LEU A 1036 -27.16 17.47 17.56
CA LEU A 1036 -27.61 18.74 18.15
C LEU A 1036 -29.13 18.91 18.11
N TRP A 1037 -29.74 18.43 17.04
CA TRP A 1037 -31.18 18.45 16.87
C TRP A 1037 -31.87 17.46 17.82
N GLN A 1038 -31.37 16.22 17.93
CA GLN A 1038 -31.86 15.20 18.86
C GLN A 1038 -31.68 15.62 20.33
N SER A 1039 -30.60 16.31 20.65
CA SER A 1039 -30.31 16.85 21.99
C SER A 1039 -30.98 18.19 22.28
N GLN A 1040 -31.78 18.73 21.34
CA GLN A 1040 -32.48 20.02 21.44
C GLN A 1040 -31.56 21.22 21.73
N GLN A 1041 -30.29 21.15 21.33
CA GLN A 1041 -29.31 22.20 21.55
C GLN A 1041 -29.30 23.22 20.40
N LYS A 1042 -28.79 24.43 20.68
CA LYS A 1042 -28.68 25.48 19.65
C LYS A 1042 -27.72 25.06 18.53
N ILE A 1043 -28.26 24.95 17.32
CA ILE A 1043 -27.49 24.68 16.10
C ILE A 1043 -26.63 25.90 15.76
N THR A 1044 -25.38 25.85 16.22
CA THR A 1044 -24.35 26.86 15.98
C THR A 1044 -23.12 26.23 15.35
N GLN A 1045 -22.40 27.02 14.56
CA GLN A 1045 -21.16 26.58 13.90
C GLN A 1045 -20.11 26.01 14.88
N PRO A 1046 -19.82 26.60 16.06
CA PRO A 1046 -18.90 26.00 17.03
C PRO A 1046 -19.44 24.70 17.65
N ALA A 1047 -20.74 24.55 17.84
CA ALA A 1047 -21.32 23.32 18.36
C ALA A 1047 -21.18 22.16 17.35
N ILE A 1048 -21.37 22.44 16.06
CA ILE A 1048 -21.15 21.46 14.98
C ILE A 1048 -19.68 21.09 14.87
N ALA A 1049 -18.79 22.09 14.92
CA ALA A 1049 -17.34 21.89 14.89
C ALA A 1049 -16.86 20.96 16.03
N ASN A 1050 -17.41 21.14 17.23
CA ASN A 1050 -17.07 20.31 18.39
C ASN A 1050 -17.55 18.86 18.24
N ILE A 1051 -18.78 18.63 17.76
CA ILE A 1051 -19.32 17.27 17.62
C ILE A 1051 -18.75 16.53 16.41
N ALA A 1052 -18.47 17.26 15.32
CA ALA A 1052 -17.86 16.70 14.12
C ALA A 1052 -16.33 16.61 14.21
N GLU A 1053 -15.72 16.98 15.34
CA GLU A 1053 -14.27 17.00 15.59
C GLU A 1053 -13.45 17.73 14.51
N ILE A 1054 -14.02 18.79 13.93
CA ILE A 1054 -13.42 19.60 12.86
C ILE A 1054 -13.33 21.06 13.28
N SER A 1055 -12.34 21.79 12.76
CA SER A 1055 -12.20 23.21 13.12
C SER A 1055 -13.39 24.04 12.63
N GLN A 1056 -13.82 25.01 13.44
CA GLN A 1056 -14.89 25.96 13.07
C GLN A 1056 -14.59 26.68 11.75
N ALA A 1057 -13.32 27.04 11.52
CA ALA A 1057 -12.86 27.68 10.29
C ALA A 1057 -13.04 26.77 9.07
N TRP A 1058 -12.86 25.46 9.24
CA TRP A 1058 -13.09 24.46 8.18
C TRP A 1058 -14.58 24.33 7.84
N VAL A 1059 -15.48 24.29 8.83
CA VAL A 1059 -16.94 24.32 8.61
C VAL A 1059 -17.36 25.59 7.84
N SER A 1060 -16.74 26.73 8.17
CA SER A 1060 -16.96 28.01 7.47
C SER A 1060 -16.56 27.91 6.00
N ARG A 1061 -15.34 27.45 5.72
CA ARG A 1061 -14.82 27.27 4.36
C ARG A 1061 -15.62 26.26 3.56
N PHE A 1062 -15.98 25.13 4.17
CA PHE A 1062 -16.74 24.08 3.51
C PHE A 1062 -18.11 24.59 3.04
N THR A 1063 -18.75 25.45 3.84
CA THR A 1063 -20.10 26.00 3.57
C THR A 1063 -20.10 27.25 2.70
N GLN A 1064 -18.93 27.82 2.35
CA GLN A 1064 -18.84 28.97 1.43
C GLN A 1064 -19.37 28.66 0.03
N ARG A 1065 -19.27 27.40 -0.43
CA ARG A 1065 -19.78 26.96 -1.73
C ARG A 1065 -21.30 27.20 -1.91
N TRP A 1066 -22.03 27.33 -0.80
CA TRP A 1066 -23.47 27.62 -0.78
C TRP A 1066 -23.79 29.05 -0.29
N GLY A 1067 -22.86 30.01 -0.48
CA GLY A 1067 -23.03 31.40 -0.02
C GLY A 1067 -22.77 31.61 1.49
N GLY A 1068 -22.15 30.63 2.15
CA GLY A 1068 -21.77 30.67 3.57
C GLY A 1068 -22.83 30.11 4.52
N TRP A 1069 -22.41 29.81 5.76
CA TRP A 1069 -23.22 29.12 6.77
C TRP A 1069 -24.62 29.73 7.01
N GLN A 1070 -24.73 31.05 7.03
CA GLN A 1070 -26.02 31.72 7.25
C GLN A 1070 -26.98 31.57 6.06
N HIS A 1071 -26.48 31.58 4.83
CA HIS A 1071 -27.29 31.35 3.63
C HIS A 1071 -27.70 29.88 3.53
N PHE A 1072 -26.77 28.96 3.76
CA PHE A 1072 -27.04 27.53 3.82
C PHE A 1072 -28.12 27.19 4.85
N LYS A 1073 -28.01 27.72 6.08
CA LYS A 1073 -29.03 27.56 7.13
C LYS A 1073 -30.40 28.13 6.73
N LYS A 1074 -30.44 29.33 6.10
CA LYS A 1074 -31.69 29.97 5.67
C LYS A 1074 -32.37 29.23 4.51
N LEU A 1075 -31.61 28.77 3.52
CA LEU A 1075 -32.11 27.99 2.38
C LEU A 1075 -32.71 26.67 2.82
N LEU A 1076 -32.01 25.94 3.70
CA LEU A 1076 -32.48 24.68 4.27
C LEU A 1076 -33.79 24.88 5.04
N LEU A 1077 -33.85 25.88 5.92
CA LEU A 1077 -35.06 26.22 6.68
C LEU A 1077 -36.21 26.68 5.78
N LEU A 1078 -35.93 27.42 4.71
CA LEU A 1078 -36.95 27.94 3.78
C LEU A 1078 -37.56 26.84 2.90
N LEU A 1079 -36.76 25.88 2.44
CA LEU A 1079 -37.27 24.72 1.70
C LEU A 1079 -38.13 23.83 2.62
N LEU A 1080 -37.71 23.64 3.88
CA LEU A 1080 -38.49 22.99 4.94
C LEU A 1080 -39.83 23.70 5.21
N ASP A 1081 -39.85 25.03 5.33
CA ASP A 1081 -41.07 25.83 5.54
C ASP A 1081 -42.00 25.84 4.31
N SER A 1082 -41.45 25.80 3.09
CA SER A 1082 -42.22 25.95 1.83
C SER A 1082 -43.10 24.76 1.46
N LEU A 1083 -42.85 23.59 2.06
CA LEU A 1083 -43.66 22.38 1.89
C LEU A 1083 -45.00 22.43 2.64
N TYR A 1084 -45.09 23.24 3.70
CA TYR A 1084 -46.24 23.28 4.61
C TYR A 1084 -47.08 24.56 4.51
N SER A 1085 -46.73 25.48 3.59
CA SER A 1085 -47.58 26.64 3.32
C SER A 1085 -48.80 26.22 2.50
N GLY A 1086 -49.96 26.06 3.13
CA GLY A 1086 -51.24 25.77 2.46
C GLY A 1086 -51.75 26.90 1.55
N SER A 1087 -51.00 28.00 1.40
CA SER A 1087 -51.34 29.06 0.45
C SER A 1087 -50.61 28.86 -0.87
N ASN A 1088 -51.32 28.40 -1.90
CA ASN A 1088 -50.99 28.83 -3.26
C ASN A 1088 -51.20 30.34 -3.29
N LYS A 1089 -50.15 31.13 -3.07
CA LYS A 1089 -50.24 32.57 -3.33
C LYS A 1089 -50.45 32.74 -4.83
N ASN A 1090 -51.38 33.63 -5.19
CA ASN A 1090 -51.78 33.86 -6.56
C ASN A 1090 -50.54 34.19 -7.42
N LEU A 1091 -50.37 33.45 -8.52
CA LEU A 1091 -49.37 33.70 -9.57
C LEU A 1091 -49.52 35.10 -10.22
N ALA A 1092 -50.59 35.84 -9.89
CA ALA A 1092 -50.87 37.19 -10.37
C ALA A 1092 -49.94 38.25 -9.75
N ASP A 1093 -49.38 38.01 -8.56
CA ASP A 1093 -48.56 38.98 -7.82
C ASP A 1093 -47.04 38.90 -8.14
N LEU A 1094 -46.65 38.02 -9.08
CA LEU A 1094 -45.26 37.80 -9.48
C LEU A 1094 -44.90 38.67 -10.70
N ALA A 1095 -43.65 39.13 -10.76
CA ALA A 1095 -43.11 39.76 -11.97
C ALA A 1095 -43.05 38.74 -13.13
N ASP A 1096 -43.03 39.20 -14.38
CA ASP A 1096 -43.11 38.29 -15.54
C ASP A 1096 -41.92 37.32 -15.61
N ASP A 1097 -40.74 37.75 -15.19
CA ASP A 1097 -39.54 36.90 -15.06
C ASP A 1097 -39.70 35.84 -13.96
N GLU A 1098 -40.35 36.18 -12.84
CA GLU A 1098 -40.65 35.25 -11.75
C GLU A 1098 -41.74 34.23 -12.15
N LYS A 1099 -42.72 34.65 -12.96
CA LYS A 1099 -43.74 33.74 -13.53
C LYS A 1099 -43.10 32.73 -14.49
N TRP A 1100 -42.14 33.17 -15.31
CA TRP A 1100 -41.40 32.30 -16.21
C TRP A 1100 -40.55 31.27 -15.43
N LEU A 1101 -39.85 31.71 -14.37
CA LEU A 1101 -39.11 30.82 -13.49
C LEU A 1101 -40.00 29.73 -12.88
N VAL A 1102 -41.20 30.09 -12.44
CA VAL A 1102 -42.16 29.18 -11.81
C VAL A 1102 -42.81 28.20 -12.81
N ARG A 1103 -43.12 28.65 -14.03
CA ARG A 1103 -43.89 27.86 -15.01
C ARG A 1103 -43.03 27.02 -15.93
N GLU A 1104 -41.88 27.51 -16.34
CA GLU A 1104 -41.06 26.92 -17.41
C GLU A 1104 -39.69 26.48 -16.90
N TYR A 1105 -38.89 27.39 -16.31
CA TYR A 1105 -37.48 27.12 -16.01
C TYR A 1105 -37.26 26.05 -14.93
N PHE A 1106 -37.86 26.15 -13.74
CA PHE A 1106 -37.65 25.13 -12.70
C PHE A 1106 -38.25 23.75 -13.07
N PRO A 1107 -39.42 23.66 -13.71
CA PRO A 1107 -39.92 22.39 -14.28
C PRO A 1107 -39.01 21.80 -15.37
N MET A 1108 -38.50 22.62 -16.30
CA MET A 1108 -37.57 22.20 -17.35
C MET A 1108 -36.23 21.76 -16.77
N LEU A 1109 -35.69 22.52 -15.80
CA LEU A 1109 -34.48 22.18 -15.06
C LEU A 1109 -34.62 20.78 -14.44
N ILE A 1110 -35.76 20.45 -13.83
CA ILE A 1110 -35.99 19.11 -13.27
C ILE A 1110 -36.06 18.01 -14.34
N THR A 1111 -36.62 18.32 -15.51
CA THR A 1111 -36.82 17.36 -16.61
C THR A 1111 -35.53 17.10 -17.40
N GLU A 1112 -34.64 18.10 -17.53
CA GLU A 1112 -33.37 17.98 -18.24
C GLU A 1112 -32.20 17.52 -17.33
N SER A 1113 -32.32 17.68 -16.01
CA SER A 1113 -31.26 17.39 -15.03
C SER A 1113 -31.33 16.00 -14.38
N GLU A 1114 -32.05 15.03 -14.98
CA GLU A 1114 -32.23 13.67 -14.45
C GLU A 1114 -30.91 12.89 -14.18
N SER A 1115 -29.74 13.48 -14.46
CA SER A 1115 -28.41 12.88 -14.27
C SER A 1115 -27.58 13.46 -13.10
N SER A 1116 -27.92 14.61 -12.49
CA SER A 1116 -27.10 15.21 -11.42
C SER A 1116 -27.85 16.18 -10.49
N PRO A 1117 -28.07 15.83 -9.21
CA PRO A 1117 -28.65 16.73 -8.20
C PRO A 1117 -27.83 17.99 -7.94
N GLN A 1118 -26.50 17.94 -8.14
CA GLN A 1118 -25.61 19.08 -7.89
C GLN A 1118 -25.85 20.23 -8.88
N THR A 1119 -26.08 19.89 -10.16
CA THR A 1119 -26.32 20.88 -11.22
C THR A 1119 -27.60 21.67 -10.98
N VAL A 1120 -28.64 21.01 -10.45
CA VAL A 1120 -29.91 21.66 -10.07
C VAL A 1120 -29.71 22.69 -8.96
N LEU A 1121 -28.86 22.37 -7.97
CA LEU A 1121 -28.58 23.26 -6.85
C LEU A 1121 -27.69 24.43 -7.24
N ASP A 1122 -26.73 24.21 -8.14
CA ASP A 1122 -25.85 25.28 -8.64
C ASP A 1122 -26.64 26.28 -9.49
N GLU A 1123 -27.51 25.80 -10.37
CA GLU A 1123 -28.44 26.65 -11.14
C GLU A 1123 -29.43 27.38 -10.22
N MET A 1124 -29.99 26.68 -9.23
CA MET A 1124 -30.85 27.32 -8.22
C MET A 1124 -30.11 28.40 -7.41
N ALA A 1125 -28.85 28.17 -7.06
CA ALA A 1125 -28.02 29.13 -6.35
C ALA A 1125 -27.66 30.34 -7.23
N GLN A 1126 -27.38 30.12 -8.51
CA GLN A 1126 -27.17 31.19 -9.50
C GLN A 1126 -28.44 32.03 -9.66
N VAL A 1127 -29.61 31.40 -9.85
CA VAL A 1127 -30.89 32.13 -9.91
C VAL A 1127 -31.12 32.91 -8.62
N ALA A 1128 -30.89 32.32 -7.45
CA ALA A 1128 -31.02 33.00 -6.16
C ALA A 1128 -30.08 34.19 -5.98
N GLN A 1129 -28.88 34.15 -6.57
CA GLN A 1129 -27.94 35.28 -6.61
C GLN A 1129 -28.43 36.40 -7.55
N ILE A 1130 -29.00 36.04 -8.70
CA ILE A 1130 -29.45 36.98 -9.74
C ILE A 1130 -30.72 37.73 -9.30
N ILE A 1131 -31.74 37.03 -8.80
CA ILE A 1131 -33.03 37.65 -8.45
C ILE A 1131 -33.10 38.12 -6.99
N GLY A 1132 -32.16 37.68 -6.15
CA GLY A 1132 -32.07 38.06 -4.74
C GLY A 1132 -33.01 37.29 -3.81
N SER A 1133 -32.71 37.31 -2.51
CA SER A 1133 -33.31 36.43 -1.49
C SER A 1133 -34.82 36.61 -1.26
N ARG A 1134 -35.38 37.78 -1.63
CA ARG A 1134 -36.82 38.09 -1.49
C ARG A 1134 -37.64 37.51 -2.65
N ALA A 1135 -37.17 37.70 -3.89
CA ALA A 1135 -37.81 37.19 -5.10
C ALA A 1135 -37.73 35.65 -5.17
N ILE A 1136 -36.57 35.05 -4.87
CA ILE A 1136 -36.44 33.58 -4.84
C ILE A 1136 -37.37 32.94 -3.80
N ARG A 1137 -37.62 33.61 -2.67
CA ARG A 1137 -38.60 33.16 -1.68
C ARG A 1137 -40.02 33.17 -2.24
N GLN A 1138 -40.40 34.21 -2.99
CA GLN A 1138 -41.72 34.28 -3.63
C GLN A 1138 -41.87 33.22 -4.74
N VAL A 1139 -40.83 33.01 -5.54
CA VAL A 1139 -40.75 31.97 -6.57
C VAL A 1139 -40.91 30.58 -5.95
N ILE A 1140 -40.08 30.22 -4.95
CA ILE A 1140 -40.15 28.90 -4.28
C ILE A 1140 -41.52 28.68 -3.63
N LEU A 1141 -42.10 29.70 -2.99
CA LEU A 1141 -43.44 29.65 -2.40
C LEU A 1141 -44.59 29.61 -3.43
N SER A 1142 -44.30 29.76 -4.72
CA SER A 1142 -45.27 29.72 -5.83
C SER A 1142 -45.07 28.52 -6.77
N LEU A 1143 -43.98 27.74 -6.61
CA LEU A 1143 -43.72 26.51 -7.36
C LEU A 1143 -44.78 25.44 -7.09
N ARG A 1144 -44.99 24.49 -8.01
CA ARG A 1144 -45.87 23.35 -7.75
C ARG A 1144 -45.29 22.48 -6.61
N PRO A 1145 -46.13 21.87 -5.76
CA PRO A 1145 -45.66 21.01 -4.65
C PRO A 1145 -44.67 19.91 -5.10
N GLN A 1146 -44.89 19.34 -6.30
CA GLN A 1146 -44.01 18.34 -6.90
C GLN A 1146 -42.59 18.87 -7.18
N VAL A 1147 -42.49 20.10 -7.70
CA VAL A 1147 -41.21 20.76 -8.02
C VAL A 1147 -40.49 21.17 -6.73
N ARG A 1148 -41.22 21.67 -5.73
CA ARG A 1148 -40.64 21.97 -4.40
C ARG A 1148 -40.10 20.74 -3.71
N ALA A 1149 -40.85 19.63 -3.77
CA ALA A 1149 -40.42 18.35 -3.22
C ALA A 1149 -39.15 17.85 -3.92
N TYR A 1150 -39.07 17.95 -5.25
CA TYR A 1150 -37.85 17.57 -5.98
C TYR A 1150 -36.66 18.48 -5.66
N LEU A 1151 -36.84 19.80 -5.57
CA LEU A 1151 -35.76 20.73 -5.19
C LEU A 1151 -35.27 20.49 -3.76
N LEU A 1152 -36.17 20.16 -2.83
CA LEU A 1152 -35.79 19.74 -1.48
C LEU A 1152 -35.07 18.38 -1.52
N MET A 1153 -35.56 17.42 -2.30
CA MET A 1153 -34.91 16.11 -2.47
C MET A 1153 -33.53 16.27 -3.10
N ALA A 1154 -33.31 17.19 -4.04
CA ALA A 1154 -32.00 17.53 -4.61
C ALA A 1154 -31.08 18.14 -3.55
N PHE A 1155 -31.61 19.04 -2.71
CA PHE A 1155 -30.88 19.61 -1.57
C PHE A 1155 -30.47 18.54 -0.55
N VAL A 1156 -31.35 17.56 -0.31
CA VAL A 1156 -31.13 16.48 0.65
C VAL A 1156 -30.32 15.33 0.05
N SER A 1157 -30.35 15.08 -1.26
CA SER A 1157 -29.52 14.07 -1.93
C SER A 1157 -28.07 14.50 -2.11
N CYS A 1158 -27.79 15.81 -1.97
CA CYS A 1158 -26.44 16.34 -1.71
C CYS A 1158 -26.01 16.23 -0.23
N LEU A 1159 -26.88 15.70 0.64
CA LEU A 1159 -26.57 15.28 2.00
C LEU A 1159 -26.56 13.72 2.05
N PRO A 1160 -25.87 13.10 3.02
CA PRO A 1160 -25.77 11.63 3.11
C PRO A 1160 -27.14 10.95 3.26
N SER A 1161 -27.26 9.73 2.74
CA SER A 1161 -28.49 8.92 2.67
C SER A 1161 -29.14 8.58 4.02
N GLU A 1162 -28.50 8.83 5.16
CA GLU A 1162 -29.08 8.57 6.50
C GLU A 1162 -30.14 9.59 6.96
N VAL A 1163 -30.47 10.60 6.13
CA VAL A 1163 -31.62 11.49 6.38
C VAL A 1163 -32.97 10.76 6.17
N TYR A 1164 -33.00 9.65 5.42
CA TYR A 1164 -34.22 8.86 5.18
C TYR A 1164 -34.26 7.49 5.86
N LEU A 1165 -33.16 7.03 6.45
CA LEU A 1165 -33.07 5.76 7.19
C LEU A 1165 -33.19 6.01 8.70
N ASN A 1166 -34.43 6.16 9.16
CA ASN A 1166 -34.80 5.93 10.56
C ASN A 1166 -35.82 4.75 10.55
N ASP A 1167 -35.67 3.83 11.50
CA ASP A 1167 -36.36 2.52 11.60
C ASP A 1167 -37.91 2.56 11.63
N CYS A 1168 -38.53 3.74 11.57
CA CYS A 1168 -39.99 3.88 11.39
C CYS A 1168 -40.46 3.70 9.93
N VAL A 1169 -39.56 3.71 8.93
CA VAL A 1169 -39.92 3.57 7.50
C VAL A 1169 -39.73 2.14 6.97
N GLN A 1170 -38.89 1.32 7.60
CA GLN A 1170 -38.63 -0.06 7.15
C GLN A 1170 -39.83 -1.00 7.28
N THR A 1171 -40.73 -0.77 8.24
CA THR A 1171 -41.88 -1.67 8.45
C THR A 1171 -42.89 -1.64 7.30
N THR A 1172 -42.87 -0.61 6.44
CA THR A 1172 -43.80 -0.45 5.32
C THR A 1172 -43.20 -0.85 3.95
N PHE A 1173 -41.87 -0.98 3.83
CA PHE A 1173 -41.20 -1.34 2.56
C PHE A 1173 -40.72 -2.79 2.46
N LEU A 1174 -40.72 -3.57 3.54
CA LEU A 1174 -40.19 -4.95 3.57
C LEU A 1174 -41.23 -6.04 3.87
N THR A 1175 -42.52 -5.78 3.72
CA THR A 1175 -43.54 -6.85 3.76
C THR A 1175 -44.53 -6.73 2.60
N VAL A 1176 -44.19 -7.29 1.43
CA VAL A 1176 -45.12 -8.12 0.66
C VAL A 1176 -44.33 -9.28 0.05
N PRO A 1177 -44.86 -10.53 0.09
CA PRO A 1177 -44.14 -11.74 -0.28
C PRO A 1177 -44.00 -11.91 -1.79
N SER A 1178 -43.13 -12.83 -2.15
CA SER A 1178 -43.10 -13.54 -3.42
C SER A 1178 -44.49 -13.90 -3.96
N SER A 1179 -44.85 -13.29 -5.10
CA SER A 1179 -45.69 -13.86 -6.15
C SER A 1179 -45.36 -13.20 -7.48
#